data_AF-A0ABD0SSJ4-F1
#
_entry.id   AF-A0ABD0SSJ4-F1
#
_cell.length_a   1.000
_cell.length_b   1.000
_cell.length_c   1.000
_cell.angle_alpha   90.00
_cell.angle_beta   90.00
_cell.angle_gamma   90.00
#
_symmetry.space_group_name_H-M   'P 1'
#
loop_
_entity.id
_entity.type
_entity.pdbx_description
1 polymer ?
#
loop_
_entity_poly.entity_id
_entity_poly.type
_entity_poly.pdbx_seq_one_letter_code
_entity_poly.pdbx_strand_id
1 'polypeptide(L)'
;MELDQETVMNLGDAAADNLYPALFQCFTIILCGYIAGRLNVVSSTESKGIATFVGTFALPSLIFVSLARLDFTTVNWTFLLAILLAKGVIFFGVIVVTVSISKPIHFGRAGIFAIFCTQSNDFALGYPIINAIYERTHPEYALYLYLMAPISLAILNPIAFVLMEVNKQKEICQNAQLASTDPSRKPELSKIKLLKQIFKGIAYNPVLVMTVLGIIGNIVFKHQLSIYIEGLLEVFGQAFSASALFLLGLRMVGQIHRLRGPALVLPFVLIMIKLVVLPMVMRECVSALHAGVNETETNSLATYAFLYGTIPTAPAVFVFSNLYQLEIDLMASSMVICTFISAPMMFLSAQVISFNKDYNDQLKKFGFDLSIVALIGALWVLLVFTLTKKYKRMPHRLTLCLIVSQILLAISVIWGGPLPNHTVSWYTTLQQSLRTFSMYSCLLWTSMLSVGMLMLESRGPCFVVTLWPVLGFVAWGAPAVMTGVLLATKGPTSDLDSKASDAIRLCLLVFCLTVTTGCLIVYMRFRRRSAQFATLSAEVSGSSPPDESTSLVENAEPISHTQSISNGNATPSPSRNVNDCCSDDPNCQNGLISSQDIEDIGSGNPKDCACPPSQKHRCNTNGPCTYLNDLEVAASQLGLLPPEQSRGRGGQLLKHTVLIIVYSLSMFIGITYTTWRMMMRDESGVFIEVEFLDIAANYGQALVMFVLFGLDPDELLIPAIRYFKQKWHGADTVVLPAIEDLSFETKHVCDQFITHHLERCREAIAKDTRWRMRTYKGVFRGSCLVRWLISCGLAKDESEAVQYGRHLLDGRLIAHVNNAHHFTNSPLLYAFK
;
A
#
# COMPACT_ATOMS: atom_id res chain seq x y z
N MET A 1 21.30 16.39 -42.92
CA MET A 1 21.17 14.93 -42.71
C MET A 1 22.39 14.35 -41.99
N GLU A 2 23.59 14.27 -42.60
CA GLU A 2 24.80 13.84 -41.86
C GLU A 2 25.22 14.84 -40.76
N LEU A 3 25.08 16.14 -41.02
CA LEU A 3 25.37 17.20 -40.02
C LEU A 3 24.40 17.18 -38.81
N ASP A 4 23.12 16.86 -39.05
CA ASP A 4 22.12 16.73 -37.98
C ASP A 4 22.39 15.48 -37.12
N GLN A 5 22.93 14.43 -37.73
CA GLN A 5 23.23 13.15 -37.10
C GLN A 5 24.46 13.22 -36.19
N GLU A 6 25.46 14.01 -36.59
CA GLU A 6 26.66 14.30 -35.79
C GLU A 6 26.35 15.23 -34.59
N THR A 7 25.39 16.14 -34.77
CA THR A 7 24.92 17.03 -33.68
C THR A 7 24.11 16.25 -32.64
N VAL A 8 23.24 15.32 -33.07
CA VAL A 8 22.47 14.44 -32.16
C VAL A 8 23.36 13.41 -31.45
N MET A 9 24.39 12.85 -32.10
CA MET A 9 25.38 11.97 -31.44
C MET A 9 26.17 12.70 -30.34
N ASN A 10 26.65 13.92 -30.62
CA ASN A 10 27.34 14.72 -29.62
C ASN A 10 26.43 15.18 -28.46
N LEU A 11 25.11 15.27 -28.68
CA LEU A 11 24.12 15.57 -27.64
C LEU A 11 23.94 14.43 -26.64
N GLY A 12 23.88 13.18 -27.14
CA GLY A 12 23.67 12.00 -26.30
C GLY A 12 24.82 11.76 -25.32
N ASP A 13 26.06 11.78 -25.85
CA ASP A 13 27.26 11.62 -25.03
C ASP A 13 27.45 12.81 -24.07
N ALA A 14 27.22 14.06 -24.51
CA ALA A 14 27.34 15.22 -23.62
C ALA A 14 26.23 15.31 -22.56
N ALA A 15 24.99 14.90 -22.86
CA ALA A 15 23.90 14.89 -21.89
C ALA A 15 24.11 13.80 -20.83
N ALA A 16 24.57 12.62 -21.22
CA ALA A 16 24.96 11.57 -20.29
C ALA A 16 26.14 12.04 -19.43
N ASP A 17 27.22 12.54 -20.04
CA ASP A 17 28.44 12.97 -19.36
C ASP A 17 28.23 14.13 -18.37
N ASN A 18 27.29 15.03 -18.61
CA ASN A 18 26.97 16.14 -17.69
C ASN A 18 25.89 15.78 -16.67
N LEU A 19 25.00 14.83 -16.99
CA LEU A 19 23.96 14.40 -16.07
C LEU A 19 24.48 13.50 -14.94
N TYR A 20 25.41 12.57 -15.21
CA TYR A 20 25.97 11.72 -14.13
C TYR A 20 26.58 12.56 -13.01
N PRO A 21 27.44 13.56 -13.29
CA PRO A 21 27.96 14.46 -12.26
C PRO A 21 26.84 15.21 -11.54
N ALA A 22 25.83 15.73 -12.25
CA ALA A 22 24.74 16.49 -11.64
C ALA A 22 23.88 15.63 -10.69
N LEU A 23 23.50 14.42 -11.11
CA LEU A 23 22.77 13.48 -10.26
C LEU A 23 23.63 13.04 -9.09
N PHE A 24 24.89 12.68 -9.32
CA PHE A 24 25.82 12.29 -8.28
C PHE A 24 25.99 13.40 -7.25
N GLN A 25 26.18 14.66 -7.67
CA GLN A 25 26.25 15.82 -6.79
C GLN A 25 24.96 15.97 -5.96
N CYS A 26 23.80 15.94 -6.61
CA CYS A 26 22.52 16.11 -5.93
C CYS A 26 22.26 15.03 -4.87
N PHE A 27 22.43 13.75 -5.23
CA PHE A 27 22.20 12.63 -4.32
C PHE A 27 23.27 12.51 -3.24
N THR A 28 24.52 12.90 -3.53
CA THR A 28 25.58 12.94 -2.52
C THR A 28 25.29 13.99 -1.46
N ILE A 29 24.82 15.19 -1.84
CA ILE A 29 24.44 16.23 -0.88
C ILE A 29 23.26 15.76 0.00
N ILE A 30 22.26 15.10 -0.60
CA ILE A 30 21.15 14.49 0.15
C ILE A 30 21.67 13.43 1.14
N LEU A 31 22.59 12.57 0.71
CA LEU A 31 23.19 11.54 1.55
C LEU A 31 23.99 12.17 2.71
N CYS A 32 24.78 13.21 2.45
CA CYS A 32 25.49 13.96 3.49
C CYS A 32 24.51 14.54 4.52
N GLY A 33 23.39 15.12 4.08
CA GLY A 33 22.33 15.60 4.98
C GLY A 33 21.73 14.47 5.81
N TYR A 34 21.45 13.32 5.21
CA TYR A 34 20.95 12.15 5.92
C TYR A 34 21.93 11.64 6.98
N ILE A 35 23.22 11.53 6.65
CA ILE A 35 24.27 11.10 7.58
C ILE A 35 24.41 12.12 8.72
N ALA A 36 24.44 13.42 8.42
CA ALA A 36 24.54 14.47 9.44
C ALA A 36 23.37 14.43 10.44
N GLY A 37 22.14 14.20 9.96
CA GLY A 37 20.98 14.04 10.83
C GLY A 37 20.98 12.72 11.60
N ARG A 38 21.48 11.63 10.98
CA ARG A 38 21.55 10.30 11.64
C ARG A 38 22.60 10.24 12.74
N LEU A 39 23.74 10.91 12.53
CA LEU A 39 24.79 11.10 13.53
C LEU A 39 24.45 12.23 14.53
N ASN A 40 23.30 12.89 14.36
CA ASN A 40 22.84 14.02 15.17
C ASN A 40 23.87 15.17 15.25
N VAL A 41 24.67 15.34 14.20
CA VAL A 41 25.58 16.48 14.01
C VAL A 41 24.78 17.75 13.78
N VAL A 42 23.64 17.62 13.09
CA VAL A 42 22.63 18.66 12.96
C VAL A 42 21.34 18.15 13.60
N SER A 43 20.97 18.77 14.70
CA SER A 43 19.76 18.46 15.46
C SER A 43 18.48 18.82 14.69
N SER A 44 17.35 18.24 15.11
CA SER A 44 16.03 18.58 14.55
C SER A 44 15.68 20.07 14.74
N THR A 45 16.18 20.70 15.81
CA THR A 45 16.01 22.14 16.07
C THR A 45 16.82 23.00 15.09
N GLU A 46 18.06 22.64 14.80
CA GLU A 46 18.90 23.35 13.82
C GLU A 46 18.37 23.16 12.40
N SER A 47 17.84 21.97 12.09
CA SER A 47 17.16 21.69 10.81
C SER A 47 15.99 22.65 10.54
N LYS A 48 15.24 23.07 11.58
CA LYS A 48 14.19 24.10 11.44
C LYS A 48 14.76 25.47 11.07
N GLY A 49 15.92 25.82 11.62
CA GLY A 49 16.65 27.05 11.27
C GLY A 49 17.05 27.07 9.80
N ILE A 50 17.68 25.99 9.32
CA ILE A 50 18.05 25.81 7.90
C ILE A 50 16.82 25.89 7.01
N ALA A 51 15.72 25.24 7.39
CA ALA A 51 14.46 25.30 6.65
C ALA A 51 13.89 26.73 6.54
N THR A 52 14.00 27.51 7.61
CA THR A 52 13.52 28.89 7.64
C THR A 52 14.36 29.78 6.73
N PHE A 53 15.68 29.63 6.76
CA PHE A 53 16.61 30.33 5.86
C PHE A 53 16.31 30.03 4.39
N VAL A 54 16.24 28.73 4.04
CA VAL A 54 15.98 28.27 2.67
C VAL A 54 14.64 28.77 2.16
N GLY A 55 13.57 28.63 2.97
CA GLY A 55 12.21 28.97 2.55
C GLY A 55 11.89 30.47 2.54
N THR A 56 12.54 31.27 3.38
CA THR A 56 12.19 32.70 3.57
C THR A 56 13.13 33.65 2.84
N PHE A 57 14.41 33.28 2.68
CA PHE A 57 15.43 34.16 2.10
C PHE A 57 15.96 33.60 0.77
N ALA A 58 16.52 32.39 0.77
CA ALA A 58 17.22 31.86 -0.39
C ALA A 58 16.29 31.59 -1.59
N LEU A 59 15.23 30.82 -1.41
CA LEU A 59 14.27 30.50 -2.47
C LEU A 59 13.54 31.74 -3.02
N PRO A 60 12.98 32.62 -2.17
CA PRO A 60 12.32 33.84 -2.63
C PRO A 60 13.25 34.75 -3.45
N SER A 61 14.51 34.90 -3.04
CA SER A 61 15.51 35.70 -3.74
C SER A 61 15.84 35.13 -5.12
N LEU A 62 16.03 33.80 -5.20
CA LEU A 62 16.30 33.10 -6.47
C LEU A 62 15.15 33.29 -7.46
N ILE A 63 13.90 33.05 -7.03
CA ILE A 63 12.72 33.18 -7.88
C ILE A 63 12.58 34.61 -8.41
N PHE A 64 12.74 35.61 -7.53
CA PHE A 64 12.64 37.02 -7.93
C PHE A 64 13.67 37.36 -9.00
N VAL A 65 14.95 37.04 -8.78
CA VAL A 65 16.04 37.33 -9.73
C VAL A 65 15.80 36.62 -11.06
N SER A 66 15.47 35.33 -11.04
CA SER A 66 15.22 34.54 -12.24
C SER A 66 14.06 35.08 -13.07
N LEU A 67 12.96 35.51 -12.45
CA LEU A 67 11.81 36.09 -13.15
C LEU A 67 12.04 37.54 -13.58
N ALA A 68 12.76 38.33 -12.78
CA ALA A 68 13.05 39.72 -13.12
C ALA A 68 14.00 39.83 -14.33
N ARG A 69 14.90 38.86 -14.53
CA ARG A 69 15.78 38.75 -15.71
C ARG A 69 15.11 38.09 -16.93
N LEU A 70 13.97 37.43 -16.77
CA LEU A 70 13.38 36.58 -17.80
C LEU A 70 12.81 37.38 -18.98
N ASP A 71 13.19 37.05 -20.21
CA ASP A 71 12.51 37.60 -21.39
C ASP A 71 11.23 36.83 -21.70
N PHE A 72 10.07 37.44 -21.41
CA PHE A 72 8.77 36.83 -21.66
C PHE A 72 8.44 36.59 -23.14
N THR A 73 9.17 37.21 -24.07
CA THR A 73 8.98 36.96 -25.51
C THR A 73 9.46 35.59 -25.95
N THR A 74 10.41 35.00 -25.20
CA THR A 74 10.96 33.66 -25.46
C THR A 74 10.09 32.54 -24.88
N VAL A 75 9.07 32.88 -24.08
CA VAL A 75 8.27 31.91 -23.32
C VAL A 75 7.15 31.34 -24.19
N ASN A 76 7.14 30.03 -24.34
CA ASN A 76 6.04 29.31 -24.97
C ASN A 76 4.86 29.13 -24.00
N TRP A 77 3.85 30.01 -24.11
CA TRP A 77 2.66 29.99 -23.26
C TRP A 77 1.75 28.79 -23.50
N THR A 78 1.69 28.28 -24.73
CA THR A 78 0.98 27.05 -25.10
C THR A 78 1.56 25.83 -24.39
N PHE A 79 2.89 25.76 -24.28
CA PHE A 79 3.58 24.74 -23.51
C PHE A 79 3.29 24.83 -22.01
N LEU A 80 3.34 26.04 -21.42
CA LEU A 80 2.95 26.24 -20.00
C LEU A 80 1.49 25.83 -19.74
N LEU A 81 0.57 26.14 -20.66
CA LEU A 81 -0.82 25.73 -20.59
C LEU A 81 -0.96 24.20 -20.64
N ALA A 82 -0.23 23.52 -21.53
CA ALA A 82 -0.24 22.07 -21.62
C ALA A 82 0.22 21.39 -20.31
N ILE A 83 1.27 21.92 -19.68
CA ILE A 83 1.74 21.41 -18.37
C ILE A 83 0.71 21.68 -17.27
N LEU A 84 0.08 22.85 -17.25
CA LEU A 84 -0.97 23.18 -16.29
C LEU A 84 -2.18 22.25 -16.45
N LEU A 85 -2.61 21.98 -17.69
CA LEU A 85 -3.70 21.05 -17.99
C LEU A 85 -3.35 19.62 -17.54
N ALA A 86 -2.15 19.14 -17.86
CA ALA A 86 -1.68 17.82 -17.44
C ALA A 86 -1.69 17.67 -15.92
N LYS A 87 -1.11 18.64 -15.19
CA LYS A 87 -1.17 18.67 -13.73
C LYS A 87 -2.61 18.75 -13.23
N GLY A 88 -3.47 19.54 -13.88
CA GLY A 88 -4.88 19.65 -13.56
C GLY A 88 -5.62 18.32 -13.66
N VAL A 89 -5.42 17.56 -14.75
CA VAL A 89 -6.03 16.23 -14.96
C VAL A 89 -5.67 15.29 -13.81
N ILE A 90 -4.38 15.21 -13.45
CA ILE A 90 -3.93 14.37 -12.34
C ILE A 90 -4.46 14.89 -11.00
N PHE A 91 -4.42 16.21 -10.78
CA PHE A 91 -4.89 16.84 -9.54
C PHE A 91 -6.36 16.53 -9.26
N PHE A 92 -7.25 16.80 -10.22
CA PHE A 92 -8.68 16.52 -10.07
C PHE A 92 -8.97 15.02 -10.06
N GLY A 93 -8.25 14.23 -10.86
CA GLY A 93 -8.36 12.77 -10.86
C GLY A 93 -8.10 12.17 -9.47
N VAL A 94 -7.01 12.59 -8.82
CA VAL A 94 -6.66 12.13 -7.46
C VAL A 94 -7.71 12.58 -6.44
N ILE A 95 -8.25 13.80 -6.55
CA ILE A 95 -9.35 14.27 -5.67
C ILE A 95 -10.58 13.38 -5.82
N VAL A 96 -11.03 13.14 -7.06
CA VAL A 96 -12.24 12.34 -7.34
C VAL A 96 -12.07 10.91 -6.83
N VAL A 97 -10.93 10.29 -7.07
CA VAL A 97 -10.62 8.93 -6.59
C VAL A 97 -10.57 8.89 -5.06
N THR A 98 -9.88 9.83 -4.43
CA THR A 98 -9.73 9.87 -2.96
C THR A 98 -11.06 10.10 -2.24
N VAL A 99 -11.89 11.02 -2.75
CA VAL A 99 -13.25 11.27 -2.25
C VAL A 99 -14.15 10.06 -2.48
N SER A 100 -14.02 9.40 -3.62
CA SER A 100 -14.80 8.20 -3.94
C SER A 100 -14.47 7.04 -3.00
N ILE A 101 -13.21 6.87 -2.61
CA ILE A 101 -12.77 5.79 -1.71
C ILE A 101 -13.07 6.15 -0.24
N SER A 102 -13.05 7.43 0.12
CA SER A 102 -13.17 7.87 1.51
C SER A 102 -14.62 8.03 1.98
N LYS A 103 -15.07 7.17 2.91
CA LYS A 103 -16.32 7.35 3.67
C LYS A 103 -16.06 7.32 5.20
N PRO A 104 -16.43 8.38 5.96
CA PRO A 104 -16.98 9.66 5.50
C PRO A 104 -15.98 10.40 4.58
N ILE A 105 -16.50 11.33 3.78
CA ILE A 105 -15.67 12.09 2.84
C ILE A 105 -14.66 12.93 3.64
N HIS A 106 -13.36 12.68 3.41
CA HIS A 106 -12.25 13.43 3.98
C HIS A 106 -11.63 14.33 2.90
N PHE A 107 -12.13 15.56 2.82
CA PHE A 107 -11.66 16.54 1.83
C PHE A 107 -10.17 16.90 2.04
N GLY A 108 -9.68 16.86 3.28
CA GLY A 108 -8.28 17.16 3.58
C GLY A 108 -7.30 16.15 2.99
N ARG A 109 -7.61 14.85 3.11
CA ARG A 109 -6.83 13.77 2.46
C ARG A 109 -6.81 13.92 0.94
N ALA A 110 -7.95 14.23 0.34
CA ALA A 110 -8.04 14.46 -1.11
C ALA A 110 -7.16 15.64 -1.56
N GLY A 111 -7.18 16.75 -0.81
CA GLY A 111 -6.34 17.92 -1.09
C GLY A 111 -4.84 17.61 -1.01
N ILE A 112 -4.38 16.98 0.09
CA ILE A 112 -2.95 16.73 0.29
C ILE A 112 -2.39 15.68 -0.69
N PHE A 113 -3.16 14.65 -1.02
CA PHE A 113 -2.74 13.65 -2.02
C PHE A 113 -2.68 14.23 -3.44
N ALA A 114 -3.59 15.15 -3.78
CA ALA A 114 -3.55 15.82 -5.07
C ALA A 114 -2.30 16.70 -5.20
N ILE A 115 -1.94 17.45 -4.15
CA ILE A 115 -0.67 18.20 -4.11
C ILE A 115 0.53 17.25 -4.21
N PHE A 116 0.51 16.12 -3.49
CA PHE A 116 1.60 15.14 -3.54
C PHE A 116 1.89 14.66 -4.98
N CYS A 117 0.85 14.39 -5.76
CA CYS A 117 0.99 13.90 -7.13
C CYS A 117 1.36 14.97 -8.17
N THR A 118 1.21 16.27 -7.89
CA THR A 118 1.46 17.33 -8.89
C THR A 118 2.57 18.30 -8.54
N GLN A 119 2.93 18.44 -7.27
CA GLN A 119 3.98 19.34 -6.81
C GLN A 119 5.35 18.68 -6.88
N SER A 120 6.16 19.07 -7.87
CA SER A 120 7.51 18.56 -8.09
C SER A 120 8.56 19.39 -7.32
N ASN A 121 9.70 18.79 -7.02
CA ASN A 121 10.87 19.48 -6.49
C ASN A 121 11.62 20.26 -7.59
N ASP A 122 10.93 21.25 -8.15
CA ASP A 122 11.34 21.97 -9.37
C ASP A 122 12.69 22.66 -9.21
N PHE A 123 12.93 23.30 -8.06
CA PHE A 123 14.11 24.14 -7.86
C PHE A 123 15.33 23.39 -7.33
N ALA A 124 15.16 22.55 -6.31
CA ALA A 124 16.33 21.93 -5.65
C ALA A 124 16.87 20.73 -6.44
N LEU A 125 15.99 19.95 -7.09
CA LEU A 125 16.39 18.83 -7.94
C LEU A 125 16.20 19.12 -9.43
N GLY A 126 15.07 19.72 -9.82
CA GLY A 126 14.76 19.94 -11.23
C GLY A 126 15.76 20.86 -11.93
N TYR A 127 16.07 22.02 -11.36
CA TYR A 127 16.94 23.00 -12.02
C TYR A 127 18.36 22.47 -12.33
N PRO A 128 19.12 21.90 -11.37
CA PRO A 128 20.45 21.37 -11.67
C PRO A 128 20.44 20.29 -12.76
N ILE A 129 19.40 19.46 -12.81
CA ILE A 129 19.28 18.35 -13.75
C ILE A 129 18.92 18.85 -15.15
N ILE A 130 17.90 19.69 -15.26
CA ILE A 130 17.48 20.26 -16.56
C ILE A 130 18.60 21.15 -17.12
N ASN A 131 19.27 21.94 -16.29
CA ASN A 131 20.40 22.74 -16.72
C ASN A 131 21.53 21.84 -17.25
N ALA A 132 21.92 20.79 -16.52
CA ALA A 132 22.98 19.89 -16.97
C ALA A 132 22.70 19.20 -18.33
N ILE A 133 21.43 18.93 -18.65
CA ILE A 133 21.03 18.26 -19.89
C ILE A 133 20.88 19.26 -21.05
N TYR A 134 20.24 20.41 -20.80
CA TYR A 134 19.79 21.33 -21.85
C TYR A 134 20.58 22.63 -21.94
N GLU A 135 21.55 22.91 -21.07
CA GLU A 135 22.32 24.17 -21.08
C GLU A 135 22.95 24.51 -22.44
N ARG A 136 23.42 23.49 -23.18
CA ARG A 136 24.03 23.70 -24.50
C ARG A 136 23.02 23.78 -25.66
N THR A 137 21.81 23.26 -25.47
CA THR A 137 20.85 23.01 -26.55
C THR A 137 19.65 23.93 -26.45
N HIS A 138 19.02 23.94 -25.28
CA HIS A 138 17.83 24.71 -24.93
C HIS A 138 17.99 25.33 -23.53
N PRO A 139 18.86 26.33 -23.34
CA PRO A 139 19.06 26.99 -22.04
C PRO A 139 17.76 27.57 -21.47
N GLU A 140 16.79 27.91 -22.33
CA GLU A 140 15.46 28.38 -21.97
C GLU A 140 14.63 27.34 -21.17
N TYR A 141 14.94 26.04 -21.26
CA TYR A 141 14.18 25.01 -20.55
C TYR A 141 14.35 25.06 -19.04
N ALA A 142 15.52 25.47 -18.55
CA ALA A 142 15.73 25.69 -17.12
C ALA A 142 14.86 26.86 -16.60
N LEU A 143 14.60 27.86 -17.45
CA LEU A 143 13.80 29.04 -17.11
C LEU A 143 12.32 28.70 -16.92
N TYR A 144 11.79 27.74 -17.69
CA TYR A 144 10.40 27.30 -17.55
C TYR A 144 10.05 26.80 -16.14
N LEU A 145 11.02 26.24 -15.40
CA LEU A 145 10.80 25.79 -14.02
C LEU A 145 10.38 26.94 -13.09
N TYR A 146 10.92 28.15 -13.30
CA TYR A 146 10.58 29.35 -12.52
C TYR A 146 9.18 29.91 -12.82
N LEU A 147 8.58 29.51 -13.95
CA LEU A 147 7.21 29.86 -14.31
C LEU A 147 6.22 28.76 -13.90
N MET A 148 6.51 27.51 -14.25
CA MET A 148 5.61 26.38 -14.03
C MET A 148 5.32 26.12 -12.55
N ALA A 149 6.34 26.20 -11.70
CA ALA A 149 6.19 25.91 -10.28
C ALA A 149 5.26 26.92 -9.59
N PRO A 150 5.45 28.25 -9.74
CA PRO A 150 4.50 29.22 -9.21
C PRO A 150 3.12 29.19 -9.87
N ILE A 151 3.01 29.00 -11.19
CA ILE A 151 1.69 28.92 -11.87
C ILE A 151 0.87 27.76 -11.30
N SER A 152 1.49 26.59 -11.13
CA SER A 152 0.84 25.43 -10.51
C SER A 152 0.45 25.70 -9.04
N LEU A 153 1.32 26.38 -8.28
CA LEU A 153 1.07 26.75 -6.89
C LEU A 153 -0.04 27.82 -6.76
N ALA A 154 -0.18 28.71 -7.74
CA ALA A 154 -1.16 29.79 -7.74
C ALA A 154 -2.56 29.33 -8.16
N ILE A 155 -2.65 28.32 -9.05
CA ILE A 155 -3.91 27.90 -9.65
C ILE A 155 -4.47 26.64 -8.98
N LEU A 156 -3.67 25.57 -8.85
CA LEU A 156 -4.15 24.27 -8.37
C LEU A 156 -4.18 24.19 -6.84
N ASN A 157 -3.10 24.60 -6.16
CA ASN A 157 -2.97 24.42 -4.71
C ASN A 157 -4.02 25.18 -3.86
N PRO A 158 -4.55 26.36 -4.24
CA PRO A 158 -5.65 26.98 -3.52
C PRO A 158 -6.88 26.08 -3.36
N ILE A 159 -7.20 25.29 -4.39
CA ILE A 159 -8.32 24.34 -4.35
C ILE A 159 -8.07 23.29 -3.27
N ALA A 160 -6.85 22.74 -3.20
CA ALA A 160 -6.48 21.79 -2.15
C ALA A 160 -6.49 22.42 -0.75
N PHE A 161 -6.03 23.67 -0.58
CA PHE A 161 -6.09 24.37 0.71
C PHE A 161 -7.53 24.60 1.17
N VAL A 162 -8.43 24.98 0.27
CA VAL A 162 -9.87 25.08 0.58
C VAL A 162 -10.40 23.73 1.06
N LEU A 163 -10.06 22.63 0.37
CA LEU A 163 -10.48 21.28 0.78
C LEU A 163 -9.94 20.86 2.16
N MET A 164 -8.67 21.17 2.45
CA MET A 164 -8.05 20.89 3.75
C MET A 164 -8.66 21.72 4.88
N GLU A 165 -8.92 23.00 4.62
CA GLU A 165 -9.51 23.88 5.62
C GLU A 165 -10.98 23.52 5.89
N VAL A 166 -11.75 23.16 4.87
CA VAL A 166 -13.12 22.62 5.04
C VAL A 166 -13.11 21.37 5.92
N ASN A 167 -12.11 20.49 5.76
CA ASN A 167 -11.96 19.30 6.60
C ASN A 167 -11.64 19.67 8.06
N LYS A 168 -10.66 20.55 8.27
CA LYS A 168 -10.27 21.02 9.60
C LYS A 168 -11.44 21.65 10.35
N GLN A 169 -12.26 22.44 9.67
CA GLN A 169 -13.45 23.04 10.28
C GLN A 169 -14.52 22.02 10.62
N LYS A 170 -14.71 21.02 9.77
CA LYS A 170 -15.66 19.93 10.04
C LYS A 170 -15.27 19.17 11.30
N GLU A 171 -13.98 18.89 11.50
CA GLU A 171 -13.46 18.25 12.71
C GLU A 171 -13.65 19.14 13.96
N ILE A 172 -13.34 20.44 13.88
CA ILE A 172 -13.60 21.38 14.98
C ILE A 172 -15.09 21.41 15.34
N CYS A 173 -15.98 21.42 14.35
CA CYS A 173 -17.42 21.47 14.59
C CYS A 173 -17.95 20.16 15.19
N GLN A 174 -17.45 19.01 14.75
CA GLN A 174 -17.80 17.71 15.35
C GLN A 174 -17.32 17.60 16.80
N ASN A 175 -16.09 18.02 17.09
CA ASN A 175 -15.53 18.01 18.43
C ASN A 175 -16.28 18.98 19.37
N ALA A 176 -16.69 20.15 18.86
CA ALA A 176 -17.49 21.10 19.62
C ALA A 176 -18.90 20.56 19.94
N GLN A 177 -19.52 19.81 19.02
CA GLN A 177 -20.83 19.17 19.24
C GLN A 177 -20.78 18.03 20.26
N LEU A 178 -19.68 17.26 20.30
CA LEU A 178 -19.45 16.21 21.30
C LEU A 178 -19.20 16.79 22.71
N ALA A 179 -18.64 17.99 22.80
CA ALA A 179 -18.37 18.67 24.07
C ALA A 179 -19.57 19.49 24.61
N SER A 180 -20.58 19.78 23.79
CA SER A 180 -21.74 20.60 24.17
C SER A 180 -22.96 19.76 24.54
N THR A 181 -23.55 19.99 25.71
CA THR A 181 -24.74 19.31 26.23
C THR A 181 -26.06 19.78 25.59
N ASP A 182 -26.02 20.77 24.69
CA ASP A 182 -27.21 21.36 24.03
C ASP A 182 -27.15 21.15 22.50
N PRO A 183 -27.95 20.24 21.92
CA PRO A 183 -27.90 19.87 20.50
C PRO A 183 -28.49 20.93 19.55
N SER A 184 -29.01 22.05 20.06
CA SER A 184 -29.80 23.01 19.27
C SER A 184 -29.00 24.22 18.73
N ARG A 185 -27.77 24.47 19.20
CA ARG A 185 -26.99 25.64 18.79
C ARG A 185 -26.06 25.33 17.62
N LYS A 186 -26.56 25.47 16.39
CA LYS A 186 -25.71 25.43 15.19
C LYS A 186 -24.74 26.62 15.21
N PRO A 187 -23.41 26.42 15.22
CA PRO A 187 -22.49 27.53 15.06
C PRO A 187 -22.57 28.01 13.60
N GLU A 188 -23.29 29.12 13.35
CA GLU A 188 -23.20 29.81 12.08
C GLU A 188 -21.82 30.47 11.97
N LEU A 189 -20.88 29.77 11.35
CA LEU A 189 -19.56 30.32 11.06
C LEU A 189 -19.58 31.03 9.70
N SER A 190 -19.16 32.29 9.69
CA SER A 190 -19.06 33.13 8.50
C SER A 190 -18.09 32.52 7.47
N LYS A 191 -18.65 31.96 6.38
CA LYS A 191 -17.92 31.51 5.17
C LYS A 191 -16.96 32.58 4.64
N ILE A 192 -17.24 33.85 4.89
CA ILE A 192 -16.44 35.01 4.46
C ILE A 192 -15.16 35.15 5.30
N LYS A 193 -15.22 34.93 6.62
CA LYS A 193 -14.03 34.95 7.49
C LYS A 193 -13.05 33.83 7.13
N LEU A 194 -13.60 32.68 6.76
CA LEU A 194 -12.86 31.53 6.25
C LEU A 194 -12.16 31.83 4.93
N LEU A 195 -12.90 32.30 3.93
CA LEU A 195 -12.34 32.67 2.63
C LEU A 195 -11.22 33.71 2.79
N LYS A 196 -11.41 34.68 3.70
CA LYS A 196 -10.42 35.70 4.01
C LYS A 196 -9.14 35.14 4.65
N GLN A 197 -9.23 34.14 5.52
CA GLN A 197 -8.03 33.48 6.09
C GLN A 197 -7.27 32.65 5.06
N ILE A 198 -7.98 31.91 4.20
CA ILE A 198 -7.37 31.11 3.13
C ILE A 198 -6.70 32.03 2.11
N PHE A 199 -7.40 33.08 1.65
CA PHE A 199 -6.85 34.06 0.73
C PHE A 199 -5.65 34.79 1.33
N LYS A 200 -5.68 35.10 2.64
CA LYS A 200 -4.52 35.65 3.36
C LYS A 200 -3.35 34.65 3.32
N GLY A 201 -3.55 33.39 3.66
CA GLY A 201 -2.48 32.38 3.61
C GLY A 201 -1.85 32.19 2.22
N ILE A 202 -2.66 32.29 1.16
CA ILE A 202 -2.19 32.22 -0.24
C ILE A 202 -1.47 33.50 -0.65
N ALA A 203 -2.07 34.66 -0.40
CA ALA A 203 -1.53 35.96 -0.78
C ALA A 203 -0.23 36.31 -0.05
N TYR A 204 0.00 35.78 1.15
CA TYR A 204 1.24 35.94 1.91
C TYR A 204 2.20 34.74 1.76
N ASN A 205 1.96 33.83 0.80
CA ASN A 205 2.94 32.78 0.49
C ASN A 205 4.20 33.42 -0.13
N PRO A 206 5.39 33.30 0.51
CA PRO A 206 6.61 33.96 0.03
C PRO A 206 6.97 33.63 -1.42
N VAL A 207 6.68 32.40 -1.86
CA VAL A 207 6.93 31.95 -3.24
C VAL A 207 6.04 32.72 -4.21
N LEU A 208 4.73 32.79 -3.96
CA LEU A 208 3.78 33.50 -4.82
C LEU A 208 4.03 35.01 -4.82
N VAL A 209 4.30 35.59 -3.65
CA VAL A 209 4.62 37.02 -3.52
C VAL A 209 5.85 37.36 -4.34
N MET A 210 6.94 36.60 -4.20
CA MET A 210 8.16 36.87 -4.98
C MET A 210 8.01 36.57 -6.47
N THR A 211 7.16 35.62 -6.86
CA THR A 211 6.84 35.43 -8.28
C THR A 211 6.16 36.66 -8.86
N VAL A 212 5.12 37.16 -8.19
CA VAL A 212 4.39 38.36 -8.63
C VAL A 212 5.33 39.57 -8.64
N LEU A 213 6.12 39.76 -7.59
CA LEU A 213 7.13 40.83 -7.54
C LEU A 213 8.20 40.68 -8.61
N GLY A 214 8.62 39.46 -8.94
CA GLY A 214 9.58 39.19 -10.01
C GLY A 214 9.04 39.55 -11.39
N ILE A 215 7.79 39.19 -11.68
CA ILE A 215 7.09 39.59 -12.92
C ILE A 215 6.92 41.11 -12.99
N ILE A 216 6.49 41.75 -11.90
CA ILE A 216 6.38 43.22 -11.84
C ILE A 216 7.76 43.86 -12.03
N GLY A 217 8.78 43.34 -11.36
CA GLY A 217 10.17 43.80 -11.48
C GLY A 217 10.66 43.70 -12.92
N ASN A 218 10.38 42.60 -13.61
CA ASN A 218 10.72 42.43 -15.02
C ASN A 218 10.14 43.54 -15.91
N ILE A 219 8.87 43.90 -15.69
CA ILE A 219 8.15 44.94 -16.44
C ILE A 219 8.69 46.34 -16.09
N VAL A 220 8.87 46.62 -14.80
CA VAL A 220 9.31 47.94 -14.31
C VAL A 220 10.76 48.23 -14.70
N PHE A 221 11.63 47.23 -14.57
CA PHE A 221 13.07 47.37 -14.81
C PHE A 221 13.48 47.01 -16.25
N LYS A 222 12.53 46.68 -17.14
CA LYS A 222 12.80 46.26 -18.53
C LYS A 222 13.92 45.21 -18.63
N HIS A 223 13.85 44.22 -17.74
CA HIS A 223 14.77 43.08 -17.65
C HIS A 223 16.20 43.45 -17.17
N GLN A 224 16.46 44.72 -16.82
CA GLN A 224 17.75 45.20 -16.32
C GLN A 224 17.64 45.62 -14.85
N LEU A 225 17.98 44.69 -13.95
CA LEU A 225 17.99 44.95 -12.52
C LEU A 225 19.20 45.83 -12.13
N SER A 226 19.09 46.57 -11.02
CA SER A 226 20.25 47.29 -10.48
C SER A 226 21.29 46.31 -9.95
N ILE A 227 22.56 46.53 -10.30
CA ILE A 227 23.72 45.70 -9.92
C ILE A 227 23.76 45.40 -8.41
N TYR A 228 23.33 46.35 -7.57
CA TYR A 228 23.33 46.17 -6.11
C TYR A 228 22.22 45.23 -5.61
N ILE A 229 21.02 45.33 -6.18
CA ILE A 229 19.88 44.47 -5.80
C ILE A 229 20.13 43.06 -6.35
N GLU A 230 20.61 43.00 -7.58
CA GLU A 230 20.95 41.77 -8.28
C GLU A 230 22.04 41.00 -7.55
N GLY A 231 23.19 41.63 -7.28
CA GLY A 231 24.29 40.97 -6.59
C GLY A 231 23.92 40.48 -5.20
N LEU A 232 23.10 41.22 -4.44
CA LEU A 232 22.63 40.78 -3.13
C LEU A 232 21.73 39.54 -3.22
N LEU A 233 20.71 39.59 -4.07
CA LEU A 233 19.72 38.51 -4.18
C LEU A 233 20.31 37.26 -4.84
N GLU A 234 21.28 37.41 -5.74
CA GLU A 234 21.99 36.31 -6.37
C GLU A 234 22.84 35.52 -5.37
N VAL A 235 23.51 36.20 -4.43
CA VAL A 235 24.25 35.52 -3.35
C VAL A 235 23.32 34.68 -2.48
N PHE A 236 22.13 35.20 -2.13
CA PHE A 236 21.12 34.41 -1.42
C PHE A 236 20.61 33.24 -2.26
N GLY A 237 20.37 33.47 -3.55
CA GLY A 237 19.89 32.44 -4.48
C GLY A 237 20.88 31.30 -4.68
N GLN A 238 22.18 31.57 -4.78
CA GLN A 238 23.23 30.55 -4.93
C GLN A 238 23.31 29.59 -3.74
N ALA A 239 22.99 30.05 -2.53
CA ALA A 239 22.95 29.20 -1.34
C ALA A 239 21.77 28.21 -1.33
N PHE A 240 20.76 28.40 -2.18
CA PHE A 240 19.51 27.63 -2.15
C PHE A 240 19.72 26.14 -2.45
N SER A 241 20.34 25.80 -3.59
CA SER A 241 20.35 24.43 -4.11
C SER A 241 20.99 23.44 -3.13
N ALA A 242 22.22 23.71 -2.68
CA ALA A 242 22.93 22.85 -1.73
C ALA A 242 22.20 22.77 -0.37
N SER A 243 21.75 23.89 0.16
CA SER A 243 21.06 23.94 1.46
C SER A 243 19.72 23.19 1.44
N ALA A 244 18.97 23.28 0.33
CA ALA A 244 17.69 22.61 0.15
C ALA A 244 17.86 21.09 0.01
N LEU A 245 18.85 20.63 -0.77
CA LEU A 245 19.16 19.21 -0.92
C LEU A 245 19.69 18.59 0.39
N PHE A 246 20.54 19.31 1.12
CA PHE A 246 21.03 18.88 2.43
C PHE A 246 19.89 18.78 3.45
N LEU A 247 19.00 19.78 3.47
CA LEU A 247 17.81 19.78 4.31
C LEU A 247 16.85 18.64 3.97
N LEU A 248 16.69 18.31 2.68
CA LEU A 248 15.91 17.16 2.25
C LEU A 248 16.48 15.87 2.87
N GLY A 249 17.80 15.68 2.82
CA GLY A 249 18.51 14.58 3.47
C GLY A 249 18.26 14.49 4.98
N LEU A 250 18.41 15.61 5.70
CA LEU A 250 18.16 15.70 7.14
C LEU A 250 16.74 15.25 7.52
N ARG A 251 15.74 15.60 6.70
CA ARG A 251 14.34 15.24 6.94
C ARG A 251 14.01 13.77 6.65
N MET A 252 14.86 13.04 5.93
CA MET A 252 14.64 11.61 5.67
C MET A 252 14.95 10.73 6.89
N VAL A 253 15.73 11.24 7.86
CA VAL A 253 16.20 10.49 9.02
C VAL A 253 15.02 10.04 9.88
N GLY A 254 14.94 8.73 10.12
CA GLY A 254 13.91 8.14 10.98
C GLY A 254 12.53 8.01 10.34
N GLN A 255 12.33 8.33 9.07
CA GLN A 255 11.00 8.24 8.43
C GLN A 255 10.69 6.85 7.85
N ILE A 256 11.70 6.13 7.35
CA ILE A 256 11.52 4.85 6.64
C ILE A 256 10.98 3.72 7.53
N HIS A 257 11.31 3.72 8.83
CA HIS A 257 10.85 2.66 9.74
C HIS A 257 9.38 2.80 10.18
N ARG A 258 8.76 3.97 9.95
CA ARG A 258 7.40 4.28 10.42
C ARG A 258 6.29 3.65 9.58
N LEU A 259 6.57 3.26 8.34
CA LEU A 259 5.60 2.57 7.49
C LEU A 259 5.95 1.08 7.37
N ARG A 260 5.23 0.23 8.12
CA ARG A 260 5.25 -1.23 7.93
C ARG A 260 3.86 -1.75 7.59
N GLY A 261 3.81 -2.71 6.67
CA GLY A 261 2.59 -3.46 6.35
C GLY A 261 1.56 -2.68 5.49
N PRO A 262 0.25 -2.77 5.80
CA PRO A 262 -0.85 -2.18 5.01
C PRO A 262 -0.73 -0.69 4.71
N ALA A 263 -0.05 0.07 5.57
CA ALA A 263 0.09 1.51 5.43
C ALA A 263 0.98 1.93 4.24
N LEU A 264 1.79 1.02 3.68
CA LEU A 264 2.66 1.30 2.52
C LEU A 264 1.92 1.33 1.17
N VAL A 265 0.72 0.76 1.09
CA VAL A 265 0.01 0.58 -0.18
C VAL A 265 -0.37 1.93 -0.80
N LEU A 266 -0.92 2.83 0.01
CA LEU A 266 -1.35 4.15 -0.42
C LEU A 266 -0.18 5.04 -0.88
N PRO A 267 0.94 5.15 -0.14
CA PRO A 267 2.19 5.76 -0.59
C PRO A 267 2.63 5.28 -1.97
N PHE A 268 2.67 3.97 -2.17
CA PHE A 268 3.12 3.39 -3.42
C PHE A 268 2.21 3.77 -4.60
N VAL A 269 0.88 3.78 -4.40
CA VAL A 269 -0.08 4.27 -5.40
C VAL A 269 0.22 5.72 -5.80
N LEU A 270 0.39 6.61 -4.81
CA LEU A 270 0.63 8.03 -5.06
C LEU A 270 1.96 8.27 -5.77
N ILE A 271 3.01 7.53 -5.39
CA ILE A 271 4.32 7.58 -6.04
C ILE A 271 4.23 7.12 -7.48
N MET A 272 3.47 6.07 -7.76
CA MET A 272 3.29 5.58 -9.13
C MET A 272 2.49 6.54 -10.01
N ILE A 273 1.45 7.18 -9.46
CA ILE A 273 0.75 8.26 -10.17
C ILE A 273 1.73 9.41 -10.49
N LYS A 274 2.59 9.78 -9.54
CA LYS A 274 3.57 10.86 -9.70
C LYS A 274 4.70 10.54 -10.69
N LEU A 275 5.30 9.36 -10.62
CA LEU A 275 6.51 9.02 -11.37
C LEU A 275 6.26 8.31 -12.70
N VAL A 276 5.05 7.80 -12.93
CA VAL A 276 4.71 7.07 -14.16
C VAL A 276 3.54 7.74 -14.88
N VAL A 277 2.43 7.99 -14.20
CA VAL A 277 1.23 8.52 -14.86
C VAL A 277 1.41 10.00 -15.26
N LEU A 278 1.93 10.84 -14.34
CA LEU A 278 2.12 12.26 -14.60
C LEU A 278 3.06 12.57 -15.79
N PRO A 279 4.26 11.97 -15.92
CA PRO A 279 5.13 12.17 -17.09
C PRO A 279 4.42 11.87 -18.42
N MET A 280 3.67 10.76 -18.47
CA MET A 280 2.94 10.35 -19.67
C MET A 280 1.85 11.36 -20.03
N VAL A 281 1.05 11.78 -19.04
CA VAL A 281 -0.01 12.76 -19.25
C VAL A 281 0.56 14.13 -19.64
N MET A 282 1.68 14.56 -19.05
CA MET A 282 2.37 15.79 -19.43
C MET A 282 2.79 15.79 -20.89
N ARG A 283 3.46 14.71 -21.31
CA ARG A 283 3.88 14.54 -22.69
C ARG A 283 2.69 14.55 -23.67
N GLU A 284 1.65 13.77 -23.38
CA GLU A 284 0.47 13.69 -24.24
C GLU A 284 -0.27 15.01 -24.35
N CYS A 285 -0.37 15.78 -23.27
CA CYS A 285 -0.95 17.13 -23.32
C CYS A 285 -0.15 18.06 -24.23
N VAL A 286 1.18 18.04 -24.16
CA VAL A 286 2.05 18.87 -25.01
C VAL A 286 1.92 18.49 -26.49
N SER A 287 1.88 17.19 -26.79
CA SER A 287 1.66 16.69 -28.15
C SER A 287 0.26 17.03 -28.67
N ALA A 288 -0.79 16.87 -27.86
CA ALA A 288 -2.16 17.16 -28.26
C ALA A 288 -2.41 18.65 -28.53
N LEU A 289 -1.75 19.54 -27.78
CA LEU A 289 -1.88 20.98 -27.96
C LEU A 289 -0.97 21.55 -29.07
N HIS A 290 -0.13 20.73 -29.72
CA HIS A 290 0.85 21.16 -30.72
C HIS A 290 1.64 22.39 -30.24
N ALA A 291 2.28 22.25 -29.06
CA ALA A 291 2.85 23.41 -28.38
C ALA A 291 4.02 24.06 -29.11
N GLY A 292 4.78 23.31 -29.94
CA GLY A 292 5.89 23.86 -30.73
C GLY A 292 5.40 24.49 -32.03
N VAL A 293 6.24 25.33 -32.63
CA VAL A 293 5.95 25.94 -33.94
C VAL A 293 5.98 24.86 -35.04
N ASN A 294 6.88 23.88 -34.89
CA ASN A 294 7.03 22.72 -35.76
C ASN A 294 6.80 21.40 -35.01
N GLU A 295 6.57 20.31 -35.74
CA GLU A 295 6.42 18.96 -35.16
C GLU A 295 7.68 18.50 -34.40
N THR A 296 8.87 18.83 -34.92
CA THR A 296 10.15 18.51 -34.29
C THR A 296 10.32 19.22 -32.95
N GLU A 297 10.00 20.51 -32.90
CA GLU A 297 10.04 21.31 -31.67
C GLU A 297 8.99 20.83 -30.66
N THR A 298 7.79 20.47 -31.12
CA THR A 298 6.75 19.88 -30.28
C THR A 298 7.24 18.57 -29.65
N ASN A 299 7.96 17.74 -30.40
CA ASN A 299 8.55 16.50 -29.90
C ASN A 299 9.67 16.76 -28.86
N SER A 300 10.51 17.77 -29.06
CA SER A 300 11.52 18.19 -28.08
C SER A 300 10.88 18.70 -26.79
N LEU A 301 9.86 19.56 -26.88
CA LEU A 301 9.10 20.07 -25.73
C LEU A 301 8.34 18.95 -25.00
N ALA A 302 7.80 17.97 -25.73
CA ALA A 302 7.16 16.80 -25.16
C ALA A 302 8.15 15.91 -24.40
N THR A 303 9.38 15.75 -24.92
CA THR A 303 10.47 15.03 -24.26
C THR A 303 10.90 15.73 -22.97
N TYR A 304 11.05 17.06 -23.03
CA TYR A 304 11.30 17.87 -21.84
C TYR A 304 10.16 17.75 -20.81
N ALA A 305 8.90 17.79 -21.23
CA ALA A 305 7.73 17.62 -20.36
C ALA A 305 7.70 16.24 -19.68
N PHE A 306 8.08 15.19 -20.40
CA PHE A 306 8.20 13.85 -19.85
C PHE A 306 9.25 13.81 -18.73
N LEU A 307 10.47 14.29 -19.00
CA LEU A 307 11.54 14.36 -18.00
C LEU A 307 11.17 15.25 -16.81
N TYR A 308 10.48 16.36 -17.05
CA TYR A 308 9.96 17.22 -16.00
C TYR A 308 8.97 16.48 -15.08
N GLY A 309 8.15 15.59 -15.64
CA GLY A 309 7.21 14.77 -14.88
C GLY A 309 7.87 13.79 -13.90
N THR A 310 9.06 13.27 -14.24
CA THR A 310 9.78 12.25 -13.45
C THR A 310 10.48 12.82 -12.21
N ILE A 311 10.59 14.15 -12.10
CA ILE A 311 11.10 14.86 -10.92
C ILE A 311 10.25 14.50 -9.69
N PRO A 312 10.85 14.15 -8.54
CA PRO A 312 10.11 13.67 -7.38
C PRO A 312 9.32 14.79 -6.69
N THR A 313 8.40 14.40 -5.81
CA THR A 313 7.55 15.34 -5.06
C THR A 313 8.36 16.28 -4.15
N ALA A 314 7.94 17.55 -4.05
CA ALA A 314 8.63 18.56 -3.25
C ALA A 314 8.50 18.37 -1.73
N PRO A 315 9.52 18.75 -0.93
CA PRO A 315 9.46 18.86 0.53
C PRO A 315 8.32 19.70 1.10
N ALA A 316 7.80 20.65 0.31
CA ALA A 316 6.71 21.53 0.72
C ALA A 316 5.44 20.76 1.10
N VAL A 317 5.19 19.58 0.51
CA VAL A 317 4.00 18.77 0.82
C VAL A 317 4.00 18.32 2.29
N PHE A 318 5.16 17.97 2.84
CA PHE A 318 5.30 17.65 4.27
C PHE A 318 4.99 18.85 5.16
N VAL A 319 5.36 20.06 4.75
CA VAL A 319 5.06 21.29 5.50
C VAL A 319 3.56 21.54 5.56
N PHE A 320 2.85 21.39 4.43
CA PHE A 320 1.39 21.53 4.40
C PHE A 320 0.70 20.44 5.22
N SER A 321 1.18 19.21 5.12
CA SER A 321 0.69 18.09 5.93
C SER A 321 0.82 18.35 7.43
N ASN A 322 1.94 18.94 7.89
CA ASN A 322 2.13 19.32 9.29
C ASN A 322 1.26 20.54 9.69
N LEU A 323 1.13 21.54 8.82
CA LEU A 323 0.29 22.72 9.09
C LEU A 323 -1.19 22.36 9.31
N TYR A 324 -1.71 21.43 8.52
CA TYR A 324 -3.10 20.97 8.61
C TYR A 324 -3.26 19.72 9.49
N GLN A 325 -2.18 19.15 10.03
CA GLN A 325 -2.18 17.91 10.82
C GLN A 325 -2.82 16.72 10.08
N LEU A 326 -2.47 16.54 8.80
CA LEU A 326 -3.03 15.51 7.91
C LEU A 326 -1.95 14.58 7.38
N GLU A 327 -1.99 13.29 7.73
CA GLU A 327 -1.15 12.24 7.13
C GLU A 327 0.37 12.51 7.17
N ILE A 328 0.87 13.06 8.28
CA ILE A 328 2.27 13.52 8.44
C ILE A 328 3.29 12.43 8.14
N ASP A 329 3.19 11.30 8.84
CA ASP A 329 4.13 10.19 8.67
C ASP A 329 4.05 9.58 7.26
N LEU A 330 2.84 9.50 6.71
CA LEU A 330 2.58 9.00 5.37
C LEU A 330 3.25 9.89 4.31
N MET A 331 3.05 11.20 4.37
CA MET A 331 3.60 12.14 3.38
C MET A 331 5.13 12.24 3.49
N ALA A 332 5.67 12.24 4.71
CA ALA A 332 7.10 12.27 4.95
C ALA A 332 7.80 11.06 4.31
N SER A 333 7.35 9.86 4.66
CA SER A 333 7.92 8.61 4.15
C SER A 333 7.64 8.39 2.65
N SER A 334 6.44 8.73 2.15
CA SER A 334 6.12 8.65 0.71
C SER A 334 7.02 9.52 -0.13
N MET A 335 7.31 10.75 0.33
CA MET A 335 8.19 11.68 -0.36
C MET A 335 9.62 11.14 -0.43
N VAL A 336 10.11 10.58 0.67
CA VAL A 336 11.45 9.97 0.73
C VAL A 336 11.56 8.81 -0.27
N ILE A 337 10.59 7.89 -0.25
CA ILE A 337 10.55 6.76 -1.18
C ILE A 337 10.40 7.26 -2.63
N CYS A 338 9.61 8.30 -2.87
CA CYS A 338 9.47 8.94 -4.18
C CYS A 338 10.82 9.44 -4.70
N THR A 339 11.60 10.14 -3.87
CA THR A 339 12.93 10.63 -4.25
C THR A 339 13.88 9.48 -4.60
N PHE A 340 13.88 8.38 -3.83
CA PHE A 340 14.71 7.21 -4.11
C PHE A 340 14.30 6.48 -5.40
N ILE A 341 13.00 6.34 -5.68
CA ILE A 341 12.50 5.67 -6.89
C ILE A 341 12.65 6.57 -8.13
N SER A 342 12.57 7.89 -7.97
CA SER A 342 12.76 8.85 -9.06
C SER A 342 14.19 8.84 -9.60
N ALA A 343 15.20 8.65 -8.75
CA ALA A 343 16.61 8.61 -9.16
C ALA A 343 16.92 7.62 -10.32
N PRO A 344 16.62 6.31 -10.19
CA PRO A 344 16.83 5.36 -11.29
C PRO A 344 15.91 5.63 -12.48
N MET A 345 14.69 6.12 -12.26
CA MET A 345 13.78 6.48 -13.36
C MET A 345 14.35 7.62 -14.20
N MET A 346 14.77 8.72 -13.57
CA MET A 346 15.39 9.86 -14.24
C MET A 346 16.67 9.45 -14.99
N PHE A 347 17.45 8.56 -14.38
CA PHE A 347 18.65 8.01 -15.00
C PHE A 347 18.34 7.22 -16.28
N LEU A 348 17.35 6.32 -16.21
CA LEU A 348 16.87 5.57 -17.36
C LEU A 348 16.32 6.51 -18.44
N SER A 349 15.49 7.49 -18.06
CA SER A 349 14.92 8.44 -19.03
C SER A 349 16.01 9.19 -19.79
N ALA A 350 17.05 9.65 -19.10
CA ALA A 350 18.13 10.38 -19.74
C ALA A 350 19.01 9.52 -20.65
N GLN A 351 19.31 8.27 -20.26
CA GLN A 351 20.02 7.35 -21.15
C GLN A 351 19.19 7.02 -22.39
N VAL A 352 17.89 6.82 -22.23
CA VAL A 352 17.03 6.42 -23.34
C VAL A 352 16.78 7.57 -24.32
N ILE A 353 16.80 8.82 -23.84
CA ILE A 353 16.84 10.01 -24.72
C ILE A 353 18.14 10.06 -25.55
N SER A 354 19.22 9.44 -25.08
CA SER A 354 20.52 9.40 -25.76
C SER A 354 20.71 8.21 -26.74
N PHE A 355 19.86 7.17 -26.70
CA PHE A 355 20.07 5.99 -27.54
C PHE A 355 19.61 6.18 -28.99
N ASN A 356 20.46 5.73 -29.93
CA ASN A 356 20.26 5.85 -31.39
C ASN A 356 19.78 4.51 -32.01
N LYS A 357 19.28 4.60 -33.25
CA LYS A 357 18.55 3.64 -34.13
C LYS A 357 18.66 2.09 -33.99
N ASP A 358 19.62 1.51 -33.28
CA ASP A 358 19.77 0.04 -33.09
C ASP A 358 19.31 -0.46 -31.70
N TYR A 359 18.26 0.15 -31.14
CA TYR A 359 17.73 -0.20 -29.81
C TYR A 359 16.96 -1.53 -29.80
N ASN A 360 16.41 -1.95 -30.95
CA ASN A 360 15.54 -3.12 -31.05
C ASN A 360 16.21 -4.42 -30.56
N ASP A 361 17.50 -4.59 -30.84
CA ASP A 361 18.23 -5.80 -30.41
C ASP A 361 18.56 -5.77 -28.92
N GLN A 362 18.90 -4.60 -28.37
CA GLN A 362 19.09 -4.42 -26.93
C GLN A 362 17.80 -4.67 -26.16
N LEU A 363 16.68 -4.19 -26.70
CA LEU A 363 15.36 -4.34 -26.12
C LEU A 363 14.88 -5.80 -26.12
N LYS A 364 15.11 -6.52 -27.22
CA LYS A 364 14.86 -7.98 -27.30
C LYS A 364 15.72 -8.74 -26.30
N LYS A 365 17.00 -8.39 -26.17
CA LYS A 365 17.91 -9.00 -25.19
C LYS A 365 17.45 -8.74 -23.76
N PHE A 366 17.09 -7.50 -23.43
CA PHE A 366 16.54 -7.15 -22.12
C PHE A 366 15.26 -7.93 -21.81
N GLY A 367 14.32 -8.02 -22.76
CA GLY A 367 13.09 -8.80 -22.58
C GLY A 367 13.36 -10.30 -22.40
N PHE A 368 14.37 -10.84 -23.08
CA PHE A 368 14.81 -12.23 -22.93
C PHE A 368 15.42 -12.49 -21.54
N ASP A 369 16.40 -11.68 -21.12
CA ASP A 369 17.07 -11.80 -19.82
C ASP A 369 16.05 -11.66 -18.67
N LEU A 370 15.16 -10.66 -18.77
CA LEU A 370 14.10 -10.44 -17.79
C LEU A 370 13.13 -11.63 -17.70
N SER A 371 12.79 -12.24 -18.83
CA SER A 371 11.90 -13.42 -18.87
C SER A 371 12.51 -14.64 -18.20
N ILE A 372 13.84 -14.83 -18.26
CA ILE A 372 14.54 -15.90 -17.54
C ILE A 372 14.41 -15.70 -16.03
N VAL A 373 14.72 -14.49 -15.55
CA VAL A 373 14.64 -14.17 -14.12
C VAL A 373 13.19 -14.28 -13.63
N ALA A 374 12.23 -13.80 -14.43
CA ALA A 374 10.80 -13.92 -14.15
C ALA A 374 10.33 -15.38 -14.09
N LEU A 375 10.83 -16.26 -14.97
CA LEU A 375 10.50 -17.68 -14.95
C LEU A 375 10.98 -18.36 -13.65
N ILE A 376 12.21 -18.06 -13.21
CA ILE A 376 12.76 -18.57 -11.94
C ILE A 376 11.87 -18.12 -10.77
N GLY A 377 11.50 -16.83 -10.74
CA GLY A 377 10.59 -16.28 -9.74
C GLY A 377 9.21 -16.95 -9.76
N ALA A 378 8.62 -17.17 -10.93
CA ALA A 378 7.32 -17.80 -11.09
C ALA A 378 7.31 -19.26 -10.61
N LEU A 379 8.34 -20.03 -10.98
CA LEU A 379 8.52 -21.42 -10.56
C LEU A 379 8.72 -21.52 -9.05
N TRP A 380 9.45 -20.57 -8.45
CA TRP A 380 9.59 -20.49 -7.00
C TRP A 380 8.26 -20.25 -6.30
N VAL A 381 7.44 -19.29 -6.75
CA VAL A 381 6.13 -19.04 -6.15
C VAL A 381 5.21 -20.26 -6.32
N LEU A 382 5.26 -20.93 -7.47
CA LEU A 382 4.52 -22.17 -7.70
C LEU A 382 4.94 -23.27 -6.70
N LEU A 383 6.25 -23.41 -6.45
CA LEU A 383 6.78 -24.33 -5.45
C LEU A 383 6.28 -23.96 -4.04
N VAL A 384 6.32 -22.69 -3.65
CA VAL A 384 5.79 -22.23 -2.36
C VAL A 384 4.30 -22.54 -2.23
N PHE A 385 3.49 -22.27 -3.26
CA PHE A 385 2.04 -22.52 -3.22
C PHE A 385 1.68 -24.00 -3.17
N THR A 386 2.48 -24.86 -3.80
CA THR A 386 2.28 -26.31 -3.79
C THR A 386 2.68 -26.91 -2.43
N LEU A 387 3.83 -26.52 -1.88
CA LEU A 387 4.32 -26.97 -0.56
C LEU A 387 3.39 -26.53 0.58
N THR A 388 2.95 -25.27 0.56
CA THR A 388 2.02 -24.72 1.58
C THR A 388 0.58 -25.16 1.38
N LYS A 389 0.25 -25.88 0.29
CA LYS A 389 -1.11 -26.26 -0.12
C LYS A 389 -2.07 -25.06 -0.25
N LYS A 390 -1.53 -23.85 -0.42
CA LYS A 390 -2.30 -22.61 -0.60
C LYS A 390 -3.14 -22.61 -1.87
N TYR A 391 -2.73 -23.39 -2.88
CA TYR A 391 -3.54 -23.60 -4.09
C TYR A 391 -4.95 -24.13 -3.82
N LYS A 392 -5.25 -24.68 -2.62
CA LYS A 392 -6.62 -25.10 -2.29
C LYS A 392 -7.47 -23.96 -1.73
N ARG A 393 -6.88 -22.83 -1.32
CA ARG A 393 -7.55 -21.70 -0.66
C ARG A 393 -7.83 -20.57 -1.66
N MET A 394 -8.94 -19.85 -1.48
CA MET A 394 -9.20 -18.58 -2.15
C MET A 394 -8.57 -17.44 -1.34
N PRO A 395 -8.03 -16.37 -1.97
CA PRO A 395 -7.95 -16.08 -3.41
C PRO A 395 -6.77 -16.78 -4.14
N HIS A 396 -5.93 -17.54 -3.42
CA HIS A 396 -4.70 -18.13 -3.97
C HIS A 396 -4.90 -19.05 -5.19
N ARG A 397 -6.06 -19.72 -5.30
CA ARG A 397 -6.46 -20.45 -6.52
C ARG A 397 -6.42 -19.59 -7.78
N LEU A 398 -6.95 -18.37 -7.72
CA LEU A 398 -7.00 -17.44 -8.85
C LEU A 398 -5.58 -16.96 -9.19
N THR A 399 -4.77 -16.66 -8.16
CA THR A 399 -3.37 -16.28 -8.39
C THR A 399 -2.53 -17.41 -8.98
N LEU A 400 -2.85 -18.67 -8.69
CA LEU A 400 -2.14 -19.79 -9.31
C LEU A 400 -2.38 -19.84 -10.82
N CYS A 401 -3.62 -19.62 -11.27
CA CYS A 401 -3.93 -19.56 -12.70
C CYS A 401 -3.20 -18.39 -13.40
N LEU A 402 -3.07 -17.26 -12.71
CA LEU A 402 -2.27 -16.13 -13.17
C LEU A 402 -0.78 -16.48 -13.29
N ILE A 403 -0.21 -17.17 -12.29
CA ILE A 403 1.19 -17.66 -12.32
C ILE A 403 1.41 -18.63 -13.49
N VAL A 404 0.48 -19.56 -13.73
CA VAL A 404 0.57 -20.49 -14.87
C VAL A 404 0.62 -19.73 -16.19
N SER A 405 -0.22 -18.71 -16.34
CA SER A 405 -0.24 -17.87 -17.55
C SER A 405 1.07 -17.08 -17.73
N GLN A 406 1.69 -16.63 -16.62
CA GLN A 406 3.00 -15.95 -16.63
C GLN A 406 4.15 -16.90 -16.98
N ILE A 407 4.12 -18.15 -16.51
CA ILE A 407 5.09 -19.18 -16.91
C ILE A 407 5.00 -19.43 -18.41
N LEU A 408 3.79 -19.55 -18.96
CA LEU A 408 3.59 -19.70 -20.40
C LEU A 408 4.13 -18.49 -21.18
N LEU A 409 3.92 -17.27 -20.67
CA LEU A 409 4.47 -16.05 -21.26
C LEU A 409 6.00 -16.07 -21.28
N ALA A 410 6.64 -16.35 -20.14
CA ALA A 410 8.10 -16.40 -20.04
C ALA A 410 8.71 -17.47 -20.98
N ILE A 411 8.11 -18.67 -21.03
CA ILE A 411 8.53 -19.73 -21.95
C ILE A 411 8.39 -19.26 -23.40
N SER A 412 7.29 -18.60 -23.77
CA SER A 412 7.08 -18.11 -25.15
C SER A 412 8.09 -17.04 -25.60
N VAL A 413 8.61 -16.24 -24.66
CA VAL A 413 9.64 -15.23 -24.93
C VAL A 413 11.00 -15.90 -25.07
N ILE A 414 11.36 -16.78 -24.13
CA ILE A 414 12.63 -17.54 -24.16
C ILE A 414 12.72 -18.40 -25.41
N TRP A 415 11.62 -19.04 -25.81
CA TRP A 415 11.54 -19.87 -27.02
C TRP A 415 11.87 -19.08 -28.30
N GLY A 416 11.57 -17.78 -28.34
CA GLY A 416 11.92 -16.93 -29.48
C GLY A 416 13.40 -16.62 -29.63
N GLY A 417 14.15 -16.69 -28.53
CA GLY A 417 15.54 -16.25 -28.48
C GLY A 417 15.74 -14.76 -28.81
N PRO A 418 16.97 -14.26 -28.67
CA PRO A 418 17.35 -12.89 -29.04
C PRO A 418 17.85 -12.76 -30.49
N LEU A 419 17.77 -13.82 -31.31
CA LEU A 419 18.46 -13.90 -32.61
C LEU A 419 17.78 -13.06 -33.70
N PRO A 420 18.56 -12.40 -34.60
CA PRO A 420 18.04 -11.49 -35.63
C PRO A 420 17.48 -12.18 -36.88
N ASN A 421 17.73 -13.48 -37.09
CA ASN A 421 17.30 -14.19 -38.30
C ASN A 421 15.84 -14.67 -38.19
N HIS A 422 14.90 -13.76 -38.43
CA HIS A 422 13.47 -14.06 -38.48
C HIS A 422 13.09 -14.65 -39.85
N THR A 423 12.94 -15.98 -39.92
CA THR A 423 12.30 -16.63 -41.07
C THR A 423 10.88 -17.03 -40.68
N VAL A 424 9.91 -16.68 -41.54
CA VAL A 424 8.50 -17.03 -41.32
C VAL A 424 8.36 -18.55 -41.46
N SER A 425 8.09 -19.22 -40.35
CA SER A 425 7.95 -20.67 -40.23
C SER A 425 6.72 -20.99 -39.39
N TRP A 426 6.22 -22.23 -39.49
CA TRP A 426 5.13 -22.70 -38.64
C TRP A 426 5.51 -22.62 -37.15
N TYR A 427 6.79 -22.80 -36.85
CA TYR A 427 7.36 -22.70 -35.51
C TYR A 427 7.31 -21.27 -34.95
N THR A 428 7.69 -20.26 -35.75
CA THR A 428 7.65 -18.84 -35.32
C THR A 428 6.21 -18.35 -35.18
N THR A 429 5.30 -18.85 -36.02
CA THR A 429 3.85 -18.57 -35.90
C THR A 429 3.27 -19.16 -34.61
N LEU A 430 3.60 -20.42 -34.29
CA LEU A 430 3.16 -21.06 -33.06
C LEU A 430 3.67 -20.30 -31.83
N GLN A 431 4.95 -19.91 -31.85
CA GLN A 431 5.58 -19.14 -30.79
C GLN A 431 4.91 -17.76 -30.60
N GLN A 432 4.63 -17.03 -31.69
CA GLN A 432 3.94 -15.73 -31.63
C GLN A 432 2.50 -15.86 -31.13
N SER A 433 1.80 -16.93 -31.51
CA SER A 433 0.45 -17.23 -31.01
C SER A 433 0.45 -17.53 -29.51
N LEU A 434 1.42 -18.32 -29.03
CA LEU A 434 1.56 -18.64 -27.60
C LEU A 434 1.88 -17.39 -26.77
N ARG A 435 2.74 -16.50 -27.30
CA ARG A 435 3.06 -15.22 -26.66
C ARG A 435 1.83 -14.34 -26.53
N THR A 436 1.06 -14.20 -27.61
CA THR A 436 -0.16 -13.37 -27.66
C THR A 436 -1.24 -13.92 -26.72
N PHE A 437 -1.49 -15.23 -26.78
CA PHE A 437 -2.42 -15.92 -25.88
C PHE A 437 -2.06 -15.73 -24.40
N SER A 438 -0.79 -15.91 -24.05
CA SER A 438 -0.32 -15.81 -22.67
C SER A 438 -0.41 -14.39 -22.15
N MET A 439 -0.06 -13.39 -22.97
CA MET A 439 -0.18 -11.97 -22.63
C MET A 439 -1.63 -11.57 -22.35
N TYR A 440 -2.56 -11.90 -23.25
CA TYR A 440 -3.98 -11.60 -23.08
C TYR A 440 -4.59 -12.35 -21.88
N SER A 441 -4.14 -13.59 -21.64
CA SER A 441 -4.56 -14.37 -20.47
C SER A 441 -4.10 -13.72 -19.16
N CYS A 442 -2.85 -13.24 -19.08
CA CYS A 442 -2.36 -12.53 -17.90
C CYS A 442 -3.24 -11.32 -17.60
N LEU A 443 -3.53 -10.50 -18.61
CA LEU A 443 -4.38 -9.32 -18.48
C LEU A 443 -5.78 -9.65 -17.95
N LEU A 444 -6.47 -10.64 -18.53
CA LEU A 444 -7.80 -11.03 -18.05
C LEU A 444 -7.77 -11.66 -16.66
N TRP A 445 -6.74 -12.44 -16.32
CA TRP A 445 -6.61 -12.99 -14.97
C TRP A 445 -6.43 -11.91 -13.92
N THR A 446 -5.77 -10.79 -14.22
CA THR A 446 -5.71 -9.64 -13.29
C THR A 446 -7.10 -9.06 -12.99
N SER A 447 -7.93 -8.93 -14.03
CA SER A 447 -9.33 -8.49 -13.92
C SER A 447 -10.16 -9.50 -13.14
N MET A 448 -10.09 -10.79 -13.47
CA MET A 448 -10.82 -11.84 -12.77
C MET A 448 -10.38 -11.99 -11.30
N LEU A 449 -9.10 -11.73 -10.99
CA LEU A 449 -8.61 -11.70 -9.61
C LEU A 449 -9.27 -10.55 -8.82
N SER A 450 -9.42 -9.36 -9.41
CA SER A 450 -10.10 -8.23 -8.77
C SER A 450 -11.58 -8.50 -8.51
N VAL A 451 -12.28 -9.12 -9.47
CA VAL A 451 -13.67 -9.56 -9.32
C VAL A 451 -13.78 -10.63 -8.23
N GLY A 452 -12.88 -11.60 -8.23
CA GLY A 452 -12.81 -12.66 -7.22
C GLY A 452 -12.60 -12.11 -5.81
N MET A 453 -11.75 -11.10 -5.64
CA MET A 453 -11.52 -10.41 -4.37
C MET A 453 -12.76 -9.65 -3.89
N LEU A 454 -13.45 -8.93 -4.79
CA LEU A 454 -14.69 -8.25 -4.46
C LEU A 454 -15.80 -9.23 -4.06
N MET A 455 -15.95 -10.34 -4.79
CA MET A 455 -16.95 -11.37 -4.48
C MET A 455 -16.63 -12.10 -3.19
N LEU A 456 -15.35 -12.29 -2.85
CA LEU A 456 -14.91 -12.91 -1.60
C LEU A 456 -15.35 -12.09 -0.38
N GLU A 457 -15.26 -10.76 -0.46
CA GLU A 457 -15.70 -9.86 0.62
C GLU A 457 -17.22 -9.63 0.65
N SER A 458 -17.87 -9.57 -0.51
CA SER A 458 -19.31 -9.25 -0.57
C SER A 458 -20.23 -10.45 -0.40
N ARG A 459 -19.81 -11.65 -0.82
CA ARG A 459 -20.65 -12.88 -0.84
C ARG A 459 -20.01 -14.08 -0.14
N GLY A 460 -18.74 -13.98 0.27
CA GLY A 460 -18.02 -15.04 0.97
C GLY A 460 -17.37 -16.08 0.05
N PRO A 461 -16.59 -17.02 0.62
CA PRO A 461 -15.74 -17.94 -0.14
C PRO A 461 -16.50 -19.01 -0.93
N CYS A 462 -17.63 -19.52 -0.42
CA CYS A 462 -18.41 -20.56 -1.09
C CYS A 462 -18.94 -20.10 -2.46
N PHE A 463 -19.41 -18.85 -2.54
CA PHE A 463 -19.89 -18.26 -3.79
C PHE A 463 -18.77 -18.10 -4.82
N VAL A 464 -17.57 -17.69 -4.39
CA VAL A 464 -16.42 -17.54 -5.30
C VAL A 464 -15.98 -18.90 -5.86
N VAL A 465 -16.07 -19.98 -5.07
CA VAL A 465 -15.76 -21.33 -5.56
C VAL A 465 -16.73 -21.77 -6.64
N THR A 466 -18.03 -21.44 -6.53
CA THR A 466 -19.00 -21.72 -7.60
C THR A 466 -18.80 -20.86 -8.84
N LEU A 467 -18.30 -19.63 -8.68
CA LEU A 467 -18.02 -18.71 -9.78
C LEU A 467 -16.68 -19.00 -10.49
N TRP A 468 -15.76 -19.69 -9.82
CA TRP A 468 -14.40 -19.96 -10.32
C TRP A 468 -14.32 -20.57 -11.73
N PRO A 469 -15.12 -21.60 -12.10
CA PRO A 469 -15.08 -22.16 -13.46
C PRO A 469 -15.43 -21.13 -14.53
N VAL A 470 -16.37 -20.23 -14.24
CA VAL A 470 -16.78 -19.14 -15.15
C VAL A 470 -15.64 -18.15 -15.32
N LEU A 471 -14.99 -17.74 -14.22
CA LEU A 471 -13.83 -16.84 -14.28
C LEU A 471 -12.67 -17.45 -15.10
N GLY A 472 -12.41 -18.75 -14.92
CA GLY A 472 -11.38 -19.46 -15.69
C GLY A 472 -11.72 -19.58 -17.17
N PHE A 473 -12.98 -19.87 -17.51
CA PHE A 473 -13.45 -19.92 -18.89
C PHE A 473 -13.31 -18.56 -19.58
N VAL A 474 -13.63 -17.46 -18.90
CA VAL A 474 -13.45 -16.11 -19.43
C VAL A 474 -11.95 -15.80 -19.62
N ALA A 475 -11.12 -16.07 -18.62
CA ALA A 475 -9.71 -15.67 -18.63
C ALA A 475 -8.82 -16.47 -19.58
N TRP A 476 -9.13 -17.73 -19.88
CA TRP A 476 -8.39 -18.53 -20.88
C TRP A 476 -9.15 -18.71 -22.20
N GLY A 477 -10.47 -18.79 -22.16
CA GLY A 477 -11.29 -18.97 -23.36
C GLY A 477 -11.30 -17.74 -24.25
N ALA A 478 -11.46 -16.53 -23.70
CA ALA A 478 -11.48 -15.32 -24.53
C ALA A 478 -10.14 -15.06 -25.25
N PRO A 479 -8.96 -15.20 -24.61
CA PRO A 479 -7.67 -15.11 -25.31
C PRO A 479 -7.48 -16.18 -26.38
N ALA A 480 -7.96 -17.40 -26.16
CA ALA A 480 -7.88 -18.47 -27.15
C ALA A 480 -8.69 -18.11 -28.40
N VAL A 481 -9.91 -17.60 -28.24
CA VAL A 481 -10.75 -17.13 -29.35
C VAL A 481 -10.09 -15.96 -30.07
N MET A 482 -9.62 -14.93 -29.35
CA MET A 482 -8.95 -13.77 -29.94
C MET A 482 -7.71 -14.16 -30.74
N THR A 483 -6.88 -15.05 -30.19
CA THR A 483 -5.67 -15.55 -30.88
C THR A 483 -6.05 -16.41 -32.09
N GLY A 484 -7.12 -17.22 -31.99
CA GLY A 484 -7.65 -18.00 -33.11
C GLY A 484 -8.14 -17.13 -34.26
N VAL A 485 -8.83 -16.02 -33.96
CA VAL A 485 -9.24 -15.03 -34.97
C VAL A 485 -8.03 -14.41 -35.66
N LEU A 486 -7.02 -13.99 -34.88
CA LEU A 486 -5.78 -13.43 -35.44
C LEU A 486 -5.04 -14.42 -36.36
N LEU A 487 -5.05 -15.71 -36.02
CA LEU A 487 -4.49 -16.77 -36.86
C LEU A 487 -5.33 -17.01 -38.12
N ALA A 488 -6.65 -16.91 -38.03
CA ALA A 488 -7.54 -17.06 -39.19
C ALA A 488 -7.41 -15.91 -40.19
N THR A 489 -7.08 -14.71 -39.73
CA THR A 489 -6.84 -13.53 -40.57
C THR A 489 -5.42 -13.44 -41.14
N LYS A 490 -4.54 -14.40 -40.82
CA LYS A 490 -3.14 -14.43 -41.27
C LYS A 490 -3.05 -14.81 -42.76
N GLY A 491 -2.26 -14.05 -43.52
CA GLY A 491 -1.91 -14.38 -44.91
C GLY A 491 -0.90 -15.55 -45.00
N PRO A 492 -0.82 -16.28 -46.14
CA PRO A 492 0.01 -17.48 -46.28
C PRO A 492 1.51 -17.28 -45.99
N THR A 493 2.00 -16.05 -46.16
CA THR A 493 3.42 -15.67 -46.01
C THR A 493 3.64 -14.50 -45.05
N SER A 494 2.60 -14.01 -44.38
CA SER A 494 2.70 -12.86 -43.46
C SER A 494 2.75 -13.31 -41.99
N ASP A 495 3.41 -12.51 -41.14
CA ASP A 495 3.23 -12.63 -39.68
C ASP A 495 1.79 -12.22 -39.28
N LEU A 496 1.44 -12.41 -38.01
CA LEU A 496 0.17 -11.87 -37.48
C LEU A 496 0.09 -10.38 -37.79
N ASP A 497 -1.08 -9.92 -38.24
CA ASP A 497 -1.30 -8.50 -38.48
C ASP A 497 -1.07 -7.72 -37.17
N SER A 498 0.02 -6.95 -37.16
CA SER A 498 0.47 -6.19 -36.00
C SER A 498 -0.57 -5.15 -35.61
N LYS A 499 -1.25 -4.53 -36.59
CA LYS A 499 -2.28 -3.52 -36.34
C LYS A 499 -3.52 -4.12 -35.68
N ALA A 500 -3.98 -5.27 -36.17
CA ALA A 500 -5.11 -5.98 -35.57
C ALA A 500 -4.78 -6.47 -34.14
N SER A 501 -3.57 -7.00 -33.94
CA SER A 501 -3.10 -7.44 -32.62
C SER A 501 -3.02 -6.28 -31.61
N ASP A 502 -2.51 -5.12 -32.04
CA ASP A 502 -2.43 -3.92 -31.19
C ASP A 502 -3.82 -3.35 -30.86
N ALA A 503 -4.73 -3.34 -31.83
CA ALA A 503 -6.10 -2.90 -31.63
C ALA A 503 -6.86 -3.78 -30.62
N ILE A 504 -6.73 -5.11 -30.74
CA ILE A 504 -7.30 -6.06 -29.78
C ILE A 504 -6.66 -5.86 -28.40
N ARG A 505 -5.33 -5.73 -28.34
CA ARG A 505 -4.60 -5.50 -27.09
C ARG A 505 -5.06 -4.22 -26.40
N LEU A 506 -5.23 -3.12 -27.13
CA LEU A 506 -5.71 -1.84 -26.60
C LEU A 506 -7.13 -1.96 -26.02
N CYS A 507 -8.05 -2.57 -26.77
CA CYS A 507 -9.43 -2.79 -26.30
C CYS A 507 -9.45 -3.63 -25.02
N LEU A 508 -8.65 -4.71 -24.98
CA LEU A 508 -8.56 -5.60 -23.83
C LEU A 508 -7.92 -4.91 -22.61
N LEU A 509 -6.90 -4.09 -22.81
CA LEU A 509 -6.27 -3.30 -21.76
C LEU A 509 -7.25 -2.30 -21.12
N VAL A 510 -7.98 -1.53 -21.95
CA VAL A 510 -9.00 -0.59 -21.46
C VAL A 510 -10.12 -1.32 -20.70
N PHE A 511 -10.58 -2.45 -21.23
CA PHE A 511 -11.57 -3.29 -20.53
C PHE A 511 -11.04 -3.82 -19.19
N CYS A 512 -9.83 -4.39 -19.16
CA CYS A 512 -9.26 -4.93 -17.93
C CYS A 512 -9.00 -3.84 -16.89
N LEU A 513 -8.50 -2.66 -17.30
CA LEU A 513 -8.23 -1.54 -16.39
C LEU A 513 -9.52 -0.96 -15.79
N THR A 514 -10.59 -0.83 -16.58
CA THR A 514 -11.89 -0.33 -16.10
C THR A 514 -12.53 -1.31 -15.11
N VAL A 515 -12.53 -2.60 -15.41
CA VAL A 515 -13.09 -3.63 -14.52
C VAL A 515 -12.26 -3.73 -13.24
N THR A 516 -10.92 -3.78 -13.32
CA THR A 516 -10.05 -3.85 -12.13
C THR A 516 -10.22 -2.63 -11.23
N THR A 517 -10.19 -1.42 -11.79
CA THR A 517 -10.34 -0.19 -11.03
C THR A 517 -11.72 -0.10 -10.39
N GLY A 518 -12.79 -0.42 -11.13
CA GLY A 518 -14.16 -0.45 -10.61
C GLY A 518 -14.31 -1.45 -9.47
N CYS A 519 -13.80 -2.68 -9.64
CA CYS A 519 -13.85 -3.71 -8.60
C CYS A 519 -13.03 -3.32 -7.38
N LEU A 520 -11.84 -2.73 -7.56
CA LEU A 520 -10.97 -2.30 -6.47
C LEU A 520 -11.61 -1.19 -5.64
N ILE A 521 -12.25 -0.18 -6.27
CA ILE A 521 -12.95 0.90 -5.58
C ILE A 521 -14.10 0.35 -4.75
N VAL A 522 -14.92 -0.54 -5.31
CA VAL A 522 -16.04 -1.15 -4.59
C VAL A 522 -15.53 -2.05 -3.46
N TYR A 523 -14.48 -2.84 -3.69
CA TYR A 523 -13.84 -3.69 -2.70
C TYR A 523 -13.30 -2.86 -1.53
N MET A 524 -12.57 -1.78 -1.79
CA MET A 524 -12.06 -0.87 -0.74
C MET A 524 -13.20 -0.23 0.05
N ARG A 525 -14.30 0.15 -0.62
CA ARG A 525 -15.50 0.68 0.05
C ARG A 525 -16.15 -0.36 0.96
N PHE A 526 -16.30 -1.60 0.50
CA PHE A 526 -16.92 -2.68 1.26
C PHE A 526 -16.10 -3.01 2.50
N ARG A 527 -14.78 -3.19 2.32
CA ARG A 527 -13.85 -3.51 3.40
C ARG A 527 -13.83 -2.41 4.48
N ARG A 528 -13.81 -1.14 4.08
CA ARG A 528 -13.84 -0.01 5.03
C ARG A 528 -15.16 0.04 5.81
N ARG A 529 -16.29 -0.25 5.15
CA ARG A 529 -17.60 -0.30 5.80
C ARG A 529 -17.67 -1.44 6.83
N SER A 530 -17.16 -2.62 6.50
CA SER A 530 -17.09 -3.76 7.43
C SER A 530 -16.24 -3.44 8.67
N ALA A 531 -15.10 -2.76 8.49
CA ALA A 531 -14.24 -2.35 9.61
C ALA A 531 -14.92 -1.32 10.54
N GLN A 532 -15.68 -0.38 9.98
CA GLN A 532 -16.46 0.59 10.77
C GLN A 532 -17.59 -0.08 11.56
N PHE A 533 -18.25 -1.09 10.99
CA PHE A 533 -19.25 -1.85 11.75
C PHE A 533 -18.63 -2.69 12.86
N ALA A 534 -17.46 -3.29 12.62
CA ALA A 534 -16.76 -4.07 13.64
C ALA A 534 -16.34 -3.21 14.85
N THR A 535 -15.85 -1.99 14.60
CA THR A 535 -15.46 -1.04 15.66
C THR A 535 -16.67 -0.54 16.46
N LEU A 536 -17.74 -0.12 15.77
CA LEU A 536 -19.00 0.26 16.42
C LEU A 536 -19.61 -0.89 17.23
N SER A 537 -19.52 -2.12 16.73
CA SER A 537 -19.99 -3.31 17.46
C SER A 537 -19.16 -3.56 18.72
N ALA A 538 -17.84 -3.37 18.66
CA ALA A 538 -16.94 -3.55 19.79
C ALA A 538 -17.13 -2.50 20.90
N GLU A 539 -17.39 -1.24 20.52
CA GLU A 539 -17.75 -0.16 21.45
C GLU A 539 -19.08 -0.46 22.17
N VAL A 540 -20.07 -1.00 21.45
CA VAL A 540 -21.37 -1.36 22.04
C VAL A 540 -21.30 -2.61 22.92
N SER A 541 -20.41 -3.56 22.63
CA SER A 541 -20.27 -4.79 23.42
C SER A 541 -19.38 -4.66 24.66
N GLY A 542 -18.83 -3.48 24.97
CA GLY A 542 -18.02 -3.24 26.16
C GLY A 542 -16.74 -4.09 26.26
N SER A 543 -16.40 -4.82 25.20
CA SER A 543 -15.21 -5.65 25.10
C SER A 543 -14.06 -4.78 24.61
N SER A 544 -13.09 -4.51 25.48
CA SER A 544 -11.82 -3.90 25.08
C SER A 544 -11.25 -4.65 23.87
N PRO A 545 -10.89 -3.96 22.78
CA PRO A 545 -10.39 -4.62 21.59
C PRO A 545 -9.07 -5.35 21.90
N PRO A 546 -8.80 -6.53 21.32
CA PRO A 546 -7.43 -6.99 21.19
C PRO A 546 -6.68 -5.97 20.32
N ASP A 547 -5.47 -5.58 20.74
CA ASP A 547 -4.58 -4.59 20.10
C ASP A 547 -4.36 -4.81 18.58
N GLU A 548 -5.34 -4.46 17.76
CA GLU A 548 -5.24 -4.45 16.30
C GLU A 548 -6.14 -3.38 15.65
N SER A 549 -6.40 -2.29 16.37
CA SER A 549 -7.13 -1.13 15.85
C SER A 549 -6.39 0.18 16.06
N THR A 550 -5.31 0.39 15.30
CA THR A 550 -4.87 1.67 14.69
C THR A 550 -3.53 1.48 13.95
N SER A 551 -3.52 0.74 12.82
CA SER A 551 -2.38 0.81 11.87
C SER A 551 -2.53 1.94 10.83
N LEU A 552 -3.39 2.92 11.09
CA LEU A 552 -3.47 4.18 10.35
C LEU A 552 -3.75 5.36 11.31
N VAL A 553 -2.81 5.64 12.20
CA VAL A 553 -2.77 6.77 13.16
C VAL A 553 -3.38 6.45 14.52
N GLU A 554 -2.53 6.16 15.51
CA GLU A 554 -2.37 6.96 16.74
C GLU A 554 -1.12 6.45 17.51
N ASN A 555 -0.02 7.21 17.47
CA ASN A 555 1.14 7.02 18.36
C ASN A 555 1.41 8.38 18.99
N ALA A 556 0.78 8.65 20.13
CA ALA A 556 1.13 9.74 21.02
C ALA A 556 1.55 9.14 22.35
N GLU A 557 2.82 9.33 22.72
CA GLU A 557 3.31 9.09 24.08
C GLU A 557 2.63 10.06 25.04
N PRO A 558 2.08 9.62 26.18
CA PRO A 558 1.69 10.53 27.24
C PRO A 558 2.94 10.95 28.03
N ILE A 559 3.28 12.23 27.91
CA ILE A 559 4.22 12.91 28.80
C ILE A 559 3.62 12.91 30.21
N SER A 560 4.42 12.42 31.16
CA SER A 560 4.15 12.34 32.58
C SER A 560 3.90 13.73 33.20
N HIS A 561 2.71 13.94 33.75
CA HIS A 561 2.51 14.88 34.84
C HIS A 561 1.67 14.22 35.95
N THR A 562 2.38 13.93 37.03
CA THR A 562 1.93 13.54 38.36
C THR A 562 0.88 14.52 38.90
N GLN A 563 -0.20 14.00 39.50
CA GLN A 563 -0.68 14.45 40.82
C GLN A 563 -1.70 13.48 41.42
N SER A 564 -1.29 12.93 42.56
CA SER A 564 -2.02 12.12 43.53
C SER A 564 -3.17 12.87 44.20
N ILE A 565 -4.33 12.23 44.35
CA ILE A 565 -5.21 12.41 45.52
C ILE A 565 -5.83 11.07 45.91
N SER A 566 -5.46 10.61 47.10
CA SER A 566 -6.03 9.53 47.89
C SER A 566 -7.30 9.96 48.61
N ASN A 567 -8.28 9.06 48.74
CA ASN A 567 -9.30 8.90 49.81
C ASN A 567 -10.18 7.70 49.39
N GLY A 568 -10.49 6.66 50.15
CA GLY A 568 -10.48 6.39 51.58
C GLY A 568 -11.78 5.66 51.95
N ASN A 569 -11.67 4.51 52.65
CA ASN A 569 -12.65 3.86 53.56
C ASN A 569 -13.34 2.52 53.18
N ALA A 570 -12.78 1.44 53.76
CA ALA A 570 -13.38 0.55 54.79
C ALA A 570 -14.55 -0.42 54.46
N THR A 571 -14.21 -1.72 54.32
CA THR A 571 -14.55 -2.94 55.15
C THR A 571 -15.97 -3.17 55.74
N PRO A 572 -16.34 -4.38 56.27
CA PRO A 572 -16.48 -5.72 55.64
C PRO A 572 -17.75 -6.54 56.11
N SER A 573 -17.93 -7.77 55.56
CA SER A 573 -18.58 -8.99 56.17
C SER A 573 -20.12 -9.19 56.09
N PRO A 574 -20.71 -10.38 56.45
CA PRO A 574 -20.44 -11.79 56.09
C PRO A 574 -21.71 -12.69 55.87
N SER A 575 -21.53 -13.94 55.39
CA SER A 575 -22.30 -15.21 55.66
C SER A 575 -22.36 -16.09 54.39
N ARG A 576 -21.71 -17.26 54.27
CA ARG A 576 -21.80 -18.56 54.97
C ARG A 576 -23.05 -19.38 54.55
N ASN A 577 -22.88 -20.31 53.61
CA ASN A 577 -23.21 -21.72 53.84
C ASN A 577 -22.52 -22.67 52.85
N VAL A 578 -22.09 -23.78 53.43
CA VAL A 578 -21.28 -24.88 52.91
C VAL A 578 -22.23 -26.07 52.74
N ASN A 579 -21.93 -26.93 51.75
CA ASN A 579 -22.59 -28.19 51.35
C ASN A 579 -23.58 -28.10 50.18
N ASP A 580 -23.06 -28.16 48.96
CA ASP A 580 -23.47 -29.22 48.02
C ASP A 580 -22.43 -29.34 46.90
N CYS A 581 -21.46 -30.23 47.10
CA CYS A 581 -20.49 -30.59 46.06
C CYS A 581 -20.97 -31.85 45.35
N CYS A 582 -21.26 -31.70 44.06
CA CYS A 582 -21.24 -32.76 43.06
C CYS A 582 -22.18 -33.93 43.32
N SER A 583 -23.45 -33.75 42.98
CA SER A 583 -24.29 -34.85 42.52
C SER A 583 -25.18 -34.30 41.40
N ASP A 584 -25.00 -34.89 40.22
CA ASP A 584 -25.89 -34.83 39.06
C ASP A 584 -26.23 -33.45 38.47
N ASP A 585 -25.45 -33.01 37.47
CA ASP A 585 -26.02 -32.17 36.40
C ASP A 585 -25.51 -32.60 35.00
N PRO A 586 -26.40 -33.14 34.14
CA PRO A 586 -26.10 -33.83 32.88
C PRO A 586 -25.96 -32.90 31.66
N ASN A 587 -25.38 -31.71 31.80
CA ASN A 587 -25.30 -30.73 30.70
C ASN A 587 -24.15 -30.97 29.70
N CYS A 588 -23.88 -32.24 29.41
CA CYS A 588 -22.97 -32.69 28.37
C CYS A 588 -23.74 -33.50 27.30
N GLN A 589 -24.82 -32.96 26.74
CA GLN A 589 -25.28 -33.34 25.41
C GLN A 589 -26.23 -32.32 24.76
N ASN A 590 -26.01 -32.13 23.46
CA ASN A 590 -26.77 -31.27 22.55
C ASN A 590 -28.24 -31.70 22.38
N GLY A 591 -29.15 -30.74 22.15
CA GLY A 591 -30.29 -30.95 21.26
C GLY A 591 -31.62 -30.29 21.63
N LEU A 592 -31.98 -29.27 20.83
CA LEU A 592 -33.32 -28.93 20.31
C LEU A 592 -34.55 -28.76 21.23
N ILE A 593 -35.13 -27.55 21.09
CA ILE A 593 -36.55 -27.16 20.92
C ILE A 593 -37.55 -27.49 22.05
N SER A 594 -38.17 -26.40 22.54
CA SER A 594 -39.52 -26.24 23.14
C SER A 594 -39.36 -25.40 24.39
N SER A 595 -40.12 -24.37 24.72
CA SER A 595 -41.34 -23.72 24.22
C SER A 595 -41.40 -22.40 24.99
N GLN A 596 -41.77 -21.29 24.38
CA GLN A 596 -42.22 -20.12 25.15
C GLN A 596 -43.39 -19.46 24.45
N ASP A 597 -44.33 -19.10 25.32
CA ASP A 597 -45.75 -18.97 25.09
C ASP A 597 -46.16 -17.66 24.42
N ILE A 598 -47.36 -17.72 23.86
CA ILE A 598 -48.16 -16.61 23.38
C ILE A 598 -48.64 -15.85 24.62
N GLU A 599 -48.00 -14.73 24.94
CA GLU A 599 -48.60 -13.49 25.48
C GLU A 599 -47.49 -12.56 25.99
N ASP A 600 -46.98 -11.68 25.11
CA ASP A 600 -46.52 -10.36 25.53
C ASP A 600 -46.42 -9.44 24.29
N ILE A 601 -47.56 -8.81 23.99
CA ILE A 601 -47.69 -7.74 23.03
C ILE A 601 -47.72 -6.42 23.81
N GLY A 602 -46.79 -5.50 23.52
CA GLY A 602 -47.12 -4.08 23.55
C GLY A 602 -46.03 -3.12 24.02
N SER A 603 -45.39 -2.45 23.04
CA SER A 603 -44.87 -1.06 23.00
C SER A 603 -43.44 -1.03 22.43
N GLY A 604 -43.02 -0.22 21.46
CA GLY A 604 -43.60 0.81 20.60
C GLY A 604 -42.42 1.51 19.89
N ASN A 605 -42.44 1.53 18.55
CA ASN A 605 -41.61 2.27 17.56
C ASN A 605 -40.34 1.63 16.93
N PRO A 606 -40.18 1.72 15.58
CA PRO A 606 -39.18 0.95 14.82
C PRO A 606 -37.94 1.77 14.41
N LYS A 607 -36.78 1.12 14.30
CA LYS A 607 -35.65 1.55 13.46
C LYS A 607 -35.28 0.42 12.51
N ASP A 608 -35.49 0.65 11.22
CA ASP A 608 -35.30 -0.31 10.14
C ASP A 608 -33.83 -0.71 9.97
N CYS A 609 -33.54 -2.00 10.13
CA CYS A 609 -32.33 -2.65 9.61
C CYS A 609 -32.63 -3.26 8.24
N ALA A 610 -31.94 -2.80 7.20
CA ALA A 610 -32.12 -3.26 5.84
C ALA A 610 -31.44 -4.63 5.59
N CYS A 611 -32.23 -5.71 5.64
CA CYS A 611 -31.84 -7.03 5.14
C CYS A 611 -32.28 -7.22 3.65
N PRO A 612 -31.58 -8.04 2.85
CA PRO A 612 -31.96 -8.30 1.46
C PRO A 612 -33.32 -8.99 1.34
N PRO A 613 -34.06 -8.79 0.23
CA PRO A 613 -35.48 -9.12 0.11
C PRO A 613 -35.83 -10.62 0.13
N SER A 614 -34.86 -11.54 0.10
CA SER A 614 -35.10 -12.98 0.03
C SER A 614 -35.20 -13.70 1.38
N GLN A 615 -34.93 -13.03 2.51
CA GLN A 615 -34.82 -13.72 3.82
C GLN A 615 -35.50 -12.98 4.99
N LYS A 616 -36.48 -12.14 4.68
CA LYS A 616 -37.24 -11.34 5.67
C LYS A 616 -37.99 -12.17 6.72
N HIS A 617 -38.22 -13.47 6.48
CA HIS A 617 -39.00 -14.35 7.37
C HIS A 617 -38.22 -15.03 8.50
N ARG A 618 -36.89 -14.83 8.61
CA ARG A 618 -36.06 -15.50 9.63
C ARG A 618 -35.36 -14.58 10.63
N CYS A 619 -35.49 -13.27 10.50
CA CYS A 619 -34.96 -12.32 11.47
C CYS A 619 -36.05 -12.00 12.49
N ASN A 620 -35.96 -12.60 13.68
CA ASN A 620 -36.77 -12.17 14.81
C ASN A 620 -36.26 -10.80 15.30
N THR A 621 -37.17 -9.87 15.59
CA THR A 621 -36.91 -8.43 15.62
C THR A 621 -36.16 -7.89 16.85
N ASN A 622 -35.73 -8.73 17.81
CA ASN A 622 -35.23 -8.25 19.11
C ASN A 622 -33.85 -8.79 19.51
N GLY A 623 -32.87 -8.84 18.60
CA GLY A 623 -31.49 -9.13 18.99
C GLY A 623 -30.46 -8.65 17.96
N PRO A 624 -29.22 -8.35 18.39
CA PRO A 624 -28.11 -8.13 17.44
C PRO A 624 -27.99 -9.37 16.55
N CYS A 625 -27.64 -9.19 15.26
CA CYS A 625 -27.50 -10.29 14.29
C CYS A 625 -26.41 -11.29 14.73
N THR A 626 -26.77 -12.21 15.62
CA THR A 626 -25.95 -13.32 16.12
C THR A 626 -25.72 -14.36 15.05
N TYR A 627 -26.56 -14.43 14.01
CA TYR A 627 -26.48 -15.48 12.98
C TYR A 627 -25.13 -15.55 12.23
N LEU A 628 -24.47 -14.42 11.95
CA LEU A 628 -23.15 -14.43 11.29
C LEU A 628 -22.04 -14.89 12.26
N ASN A 629 -22.09 -14.42 13.51
CA ASN A 629 -21.20 -14.89 14.57
C ASN A 629 -21.43 -16.37 14.87
N ASP A 630 -22.67 -16.84 14.90
CA ASP A 630 -23.03 -18.23 15.17
C ASP A 630 -22.65 -19.13 14.00
N LEU A 631 -22.71 -18.66 12.75
CA LEU A 631 -22.20 -19.41 11.59
C LEU A 631 -20.67 -19.51 11.60
N GLU A 632 -19.99 -18.45 12.03
CA GLU A 632 -18.52 -18.39 12.15
C GLU A 632 -18.04 -19.23 13.35
N VAL A 633 -18.76 -19.19 14.46
CA VAL A 633 -18.56 -20.03 15.64
C VAL A 633 -18.87 -21.49 15.31
N ALA A 634 -19.97 -21.80 14.60
CA ALA A 634 -20.27 -23.16 14.15
C ALA A 634 -19.23 -23.69 13.14
N ALA A 635 -18.74 -22.85 12.22
CA ALA A 635 -17.67 -23.22 11.28
C ALA A 635 -16.32 -23.44 11.99
N SER A 636 -16.04 -22.68 13.07
CA SER A 636 -14.88 -22.89 13.94
C SER A 636 -15.00 -24.17 14.78
N GLN A 637 -16.19 -24.47 15.30
CA GLN A 637 -16.48 -25.68 16.08
C GLN A 637 -16.45 -26.95 15.22
N LEU A 638 -16.82 -26.85 13.94
CA LEU A 638 -16.69 -27.92 12.95
C LEU A 638 -15.26 -28.08 12.41
N GLY A 639 -14.30 -27.27 12.85
CA GLY A 639 -12.90 -27.34 12.38
C GLY A 639 -12.73 -27.03 10.89
N LEU A 640 -13.72 -26.37 10.27
CA LEU A 640 -13.70 -25.98 8.85
C LEU A 640 -12.83 -24.74 8.61
N LEU A 641 -12.44 -24.04 9.67
CA LEU A 641 -11.55 -22.88 9.63
C LEU A 641 -10.30 -23.15 10.50
N PRO A 642 -9.08 -23.10 9.94
CA PRO A 642 -7.85 -23.25 10.72
C PRO A 642 -7.73 -22.18 11.82
N PRO A 643 -7.12 -22.49 12.97
CA PRO A 643 -6.91 -21.54 14.09
C PRO A 643 -5.99 -20.34 13.75
N GLU A 644 -5.43 -20.26 12.54
CA GLU A 644 -4.69 -19.10 12.04
C GLU A 644 -5.59 -18.00 11.46
N GLN A 645 -6.90 -18.25 11.34
CA GLN A 645 -7.80 -17.38 10.57
C GLN A 645 -8.22 -16.09 11.30
N SER A 646 -7.98 -15.99 12.62
CA SER A 646 -8.24 -14.77 13.40
C SER A 646 -7.07 -13.77 13.42
N ARG A 647 -5.85 -14.17 13.03
CA ARG A 647 -4.65 -13.30 13.06
C ARG A 647 -3.96 -13.05 11.71
N GLY A 648 -4.24 -13.85 10.66
CA GLY A 648 -3.47 -13.81 9.39
C GLY A 648 -4.21 -13.38 8.11
N ARG A 649 -5.55 -13.27 8.14
CA ARG A 649 -6.36 -13.06 6.92
C ARG A 649 -6.15 -11.66 6.29
N GLY A 650 -5.93 -10.65 7.13
CA GLY A 650 -5.71 -9.27 6.68
C GLY A 650 -4.42 -9.07 5.87
N GLY A 651 -3.32 -9.73 6.28
CA GLY A 651 -2.03 -9.62 5.61
C GLY A 651 -2.01 -10.27 4.22
N GLN A 652 -2.67 -11.43 4.07
CA GLN A 652 -2.76 -12.11 2.77
C GLN A 652 -3.63 -11.31 1.78
N LEU A 653 -4.79 -10.82 2.22
CA LEU A 653 -5.69 -10.02 1.37
C LEU A 653 -5.04 -8.69 0.95
N LEU A 654 -4.20 -8.11 1.83
CA LEU A 654 -3.39 -6.95 1.52
C LEU A 654 -2.42 -7.22 0.36
N LYS A 655 -1.67 -8.33 0.40
CA LYS A 655 -0.72 -8.70 -0.67
C LYS A 655 -1.39 -8.78 -2.03
N HIS A 656 -2.59 -9.35 -2.09
CA HIS A 656 -3.39 -9.40 -3.32
C HIS A 656 -3.88 -8.00 -3.75
N THR A 657 -4.20 -7.13 -2.79
CA THR A 657 -4.58 -5.73 -3.07
C THR A 657 -3.40 -4.96 -3.69
N VAL A 658 -2.19 -5.12 -3.13
CA VAL A 658 -0.96 -4.53 -3.67
C VAL A 658 -0.69 -5.05 -5.07
N LEU A 659 -0.78 -6.36 -5.29
CA LEU A 659 -0.59 -6.96 -6.60
C LEU A 659 -1.51 -6.33 -7.67
N ILE A 660 -2.81 -6.22 -7.38
CA ILE A 660 -3.79 -5.64 -8.31
C ILE A 660 -3.44 -4.18 -8.63
N ILE A 661 -2.98 -3.41 -7.65
CA ILE A 661 -2.54 -2.02 -7.84
C ILE A 661 -1.33 -1.96 -8.78
N VAL A 662 -0.29 -2.76 -8.52
CA VAL A 662 0.91 -2.79 -9.38
C VAL A 662 0.54 -3.20 -10.81
N TYR A 663 -0.35 -4.17 -10.98
CA TYR A 663 -0.79 -4.59 -12.32
C TYR A 663 -1.76 -3.61 -12.99
N SER A 664 -2.48 -2.79 -12.21
CA SER A 664 -3.26 -1.69 -12.79
C SER A 664 -2.34 -0.63 -13.41
N LEU A 665 -1.18 -0.40 -12.80
CA LEU A 665 -0.15 0.46 -13.36
C LEU A 665 0.48 -0.13 -14.63
N SER A 666 0.81 -1.43 -14.64
CA SER A 666 1.34 -2.06 -15.85
C SER A 666 0.35 -1.99 -17.01
N MET A 667 -0.94 -2.14 -16.75
CA MET A 667 -1.98 -1.94 -17.76
C MET A 667 -2.04 -0.48 -18.27
N PHE A 668 -1.85 0.52 -17.41
CA PHE A 668 -1.79 1.92 -17.84
C PHE A 668 -0.59 2.20 -18.76
N ILE A 669 0.59 1.68 -18.41
CA ILE A 669 1.79 1.75 -19.28
C ILE A 669 1.49 1.07 -20.63
N GLY A 670 0.86 -0.11 -20.61
CA GLY A 670 0.48 -0.82 -21.82
C GLY A 670 -0.51 -0.06 -22.71
N ILE A 671 -1.50 0.64 -22.13
CA ILE A 671 -2.43 1.50 -22.89
C ILE A 671 -1.65 2.62 -23.58
N THR A 672 -0.73 3.26 -22.85
CA THR A 672 0.07 4.37 -23.36
C THR A 672 0.95 3.90 -24.53
N TYR A 673 1.68 2.80 -24.36
CA TYR A 673 2.50 2.20 -25.42
C TYR A 673 1.69 1.80 -26.66
N THR A 674 0.62 1.02 -26.47
CA THR A 674 -0.19 0.51 -27.59
C THR A 674 -0.91 1.62 -28.35
N THR A 675 -1.44 2.63 -27.64
CA THR A 675 -2.06 3.80 -28.26
C THR A 675 -1.05 4.55 -29.12
N TRP A 676 0.17 4.77 -28.60
CA TRP A 676 1.20 5.46 -29.35
C TRP A 676 1.62 4.69 -30.61
N ARG A 677 1.88 3.39 -30.46
CA ARG A 677 2.26 2.53 -31.59
C ARG A 677 1.18 2.51 -32.67
N MET A 678 -0.10 2.52 -32.29
CA MET A 678 -1.22 2.61 -33.22
C MET A 678 -1.32 3.96 -33.94
N MET A 679 -0.97 5.07 -33.27
CA MET A 679 -1.00 6.40 -33.87
C MET A 679 0.14 6.67 -34.86
N MET A 680 1.07 5.72 -35.06
CA MET A 680 2.26 5.87 -35.93
C MET A 680 3.03 7.19 -35.69
N ARG A 681 3.09 7.63 -34.43
CA ARG A 681 3.90 8.80 -34.05
C ARG A 681 5.38 8.42 -34.06
N ASP A 682 6.24 9.39 -34.39
CA ASP A 682 7.70 9.19 -34.50
C ASP A 682 8.28 8.43 -33.30
N GLU A 683 9.23 7.53 -33.60
CA GLU A 683 10.03 6.78 -32.63
C GLU A 683 11.03 7.72 -31.91
N SER A 684 10.49 8.63 -31.09
CA SER A 684 11.28 9.48 -30.19
C SER A 684 11.92 8.66 -29.05
N GLY A 685 12.97 9.17 -28.40
CA GLY A 685 13.58 8.50 -27.24
C GLY A 685 12.56 8.15 -26.14
N VAL A 686 11.56 9.01 -25.89
CA VAL A 686 10.50 8.72 -24.91
C VAL A 686 9.66 7.51 -25.31
N PHE A 687 9.43 7.27 -26.61
CA PHE A 687 8.72 6.08 -27.06
C PHE A 687 9.48 4.80 -26.68
N ILE A 688 10.80 4.79 -26.88
CA ILE A 688 11.69 3.68 -26.50
C ILE A 688 11.62 3.44 -24.98
N GLU A 689 11.55 4.51 -24.19
CA GLU A 689 11.44 4.39 -22.73
C GLU A 689 10.10 3.78 -22.32
N VAL A 690 9.00 4.23 -22.94
CA VAL A 690 7.66 3.66 -22.69
C VAL A 690 7.64 2.19 -23.09
N GLU A 691 8.29 1.82 -24.19
CA GLU A 691 8.41 0.43 -24.64
C GLU A 691 9.24 -0.42 -23.67
N PHE A 692 10.37 0.09 -23.19
CA PHE A 692 11.17 -0.56 -22.17
C PHE A 692 10.37 -0.79 -20.88
N LEU A 693 9.61 0.22 -20.44
CA LEU A 693 8.72 0.12 -19.29
C LEU A 693 7.59 -0.88 -19.53
N ASP A 694 7.00 -0.95 -20.73
CA ASP A 694 5.98 -1.94 -21.08
C ASP A 694 6.54 -3.37 -21.04
N ILE A 695 7.73 -3.59 -21.58
CA ILE A 695 8.43 -4.88 -21.53
C ILE A 695 8.75 -5.26 -20.10
N ALA A 696 9.30 -4.34 -19.31
CA ALA A 696 9.58 -4.55 -17.90
C ALA A 696 8.30 -4.88 -17.11
N ALA A 697 7.21 -4.15 -17.36
CA ALA A 697 5.96 -4.27 -16.65
C ALA A 697 5.11 -5.50 -17.06
N ASN A 698 5.31 -6.06 -18.25
CA ASN A 698 4.64 -7.29 -18.70
C ASN A 698 5.46 -8.55 -18.44
N TYR A 699 6.73 -8.56 -18.82
CA TYR A 699 7.59 -9.75 -18.65
C TYR A 699 8.10 -9.89 -17.22
N GLY A 700 8.26 -8.78 -16.49
CA GLY A 700 8.65 -8.78 -15.07
C GLY A 700 7.52 -9.05 -14.07
N GLN A 701 6.28 -9.30 -14.52
CA GLN A 701 5.12 -9.47 -13.63
C GLN A 701 5.31 -10.57 -12.58
N ALA A 702 5.97 -11.67 -12.95
CA ALA A 702 6.23 -12.78 -12.03
C ALA A 702 7.19 -12.40 -10.89
N LEU A 703 8.07 -11.41 -11.08
CA LEU A 703 8.97 -10.92 -10.03
C LEU A 703 8.20 -10.18 -8.94
N VAL A 704 7.15 -9.43 -9.31
CA VAL A 704 6.23 -8.81 -8.34
C VAL A 704 5.55 -9.88 -7.49
N MET A 705 5.10 -10.98 -8.11
CA MET A 705 4.52 -12.11 -7.38
C MET A 705 5.53 -12.77 -6.44
N PHE A 706 6.78 -12.92 -6.89
CA PHE A 706 7.86 -13.46 -6.09
C PHE A 706 8.15 -12.60 -4.86
N VAL A 707 8.21 -11.28 -4.99
CA VAL A 707 8.43 -10.37 -3.86
C VAL A 707 7.26 -10.43 -2.86
N LEU A 708 6.02 -10.50 -3.35
CA LEU A 708 4.83 -10.47 -2.49
C LEU A 708 4.53 -11.80 -1.78
N PHE A 709 4.78 -12.93 -2.44
CA PHE A 709 4.36 -14.26 -1.97
C PHE A 709 5.50 -15.27 -1.82
N GLY A 710 6.67 -15.02 -2.40
CA GLY A 710 7.81 -15.94 -2.39
C GLY A 710 8.78 -15.73 -1.23
N LEU A 711 8.75 -14.56 -0.58
CA LEU A 711 9.72 -14.15 0.45
C LEU A 711 9.21 -14.28 1.90
N ASP A 712 8.04 -14.89 2.15
CA ASP A 712 7.48 -14.95 3.50
C ASP A 712 8.31 -15.83 4.46
N PRO A 713 9.03 -15.24 5.43
CA PRO A 713 9.92 -15.99 6.32
C PRO A 713 9.13 -16.89 7.28
N ASP A 714 7.94 -16.44 7.70
CA ASP A 714 7.09 -17.17 8.65
C ASP A 714 6.57 -18.49 8.08
N GLU A 715 6.46 -18.58 6.75
CA GLU A 715 5.84 -19.72 6.08
C GLU A 715 6.85 -20.75 5.57
N LEU A 716 8.10 -20.34 5.32
CA LEU A 716 9.12 -21.20 4.75
C LEU A 716 10.28 -21.43 5.71
N LEU A 717 10.77 -20.37 6.35
CA LEU A 717 11.90 -20.45 7.27
C LEU A 717 11.49 -21.17 8.55
N ILE A 718 10.31 -20.86 9.12
CA ILE A 718 9.87 -21.47 10.39
C ILE A 718 9.60 -22.97 10.24
N PRO A 719 8.87 -23.47 9.22
CA PRO A 719 8.66 -24.92 9.06
C PRO A 719 9.94 -25.64 8.64
N ALA A 720 10.81 -25.02 7.83
CA ALA A 720 12.10 -25.61 7.49
C ALA A 720 13.02 -25.69 8.71
N ILE A 721 13.13 -24.61 9.50
CA ILE A 721 13.88 -24.60 10.77
C ILE A 721 13.29 -25.62 11.74
N ARG A 722 11.95 -25.72 11.86
CA ARG A 722 11.31 -26.75 12.70
C ARG A 722 11.62 -28.15 12.18
N TYR A 723 11.56 -28.40 10.88
CA TYR A 723 11.91 -29.69 10.29
C TYR A 723 13.38 -30.05 10.51
N PHE A 724 14.30 -29.10 10.31
CA PHE A 724 15.73 -29.28 10.55
C PHE A 724 16.04 -29.44 12.05
N LYS A 725 15.41 -28.64 12.93
CA LYS A 725 15.51 -28.80 14.39
C LYS A 725 14.97 -30.14 14.85
N GLN A 726 13.83 -30.58 14.32
CA GLN A 726 13.19 -31.84 14.70
C GLN A 726 13.97 -33.07 14.19
N LYS A 727 14.67 -32.94 13.06
CA LYS A 727 15.57 -33.96 12.51
C LYS A 727 16.93 -34.01 13.21
N TRP A 728 17.41 -32.88 13.74
CA TRP A 728 18.73 -32.79 14.38
C TRP A 728 18.69 -32.95 15.90
N HIS A 729 17.63 -32.47 16.58
CA HIS A 729 17.53 -32.43 18.04
C HIS A 729 16.39 -33.26 18.65
N GLY A 730 15.60 -33.97 17.83
CA GLY A 730 14.38 -34.62 18.32
C GLY A 730 13.27 -33.60 18.63
N ALA A 731 12.03 -34.05 18.86
CA ALA A 731 10.91 -33.15 19.16
C ALA A 731 11.15 -32.41 20.48
N ASP A 732 10.71 -31.14 20.56
CA ASP A 732 10.74 -30.32 21.79
C ASP A 732 10.01 -31.08 22.91
N THR A 733 10.75 -31.79 23.75
CA THR A 733 10.27 -32.29 25.03
C THR A 733 10.50 -31.20 26.05
N VAL A 734 9.53 -30.95 26.92
CA VAL A 734 9.71 -30.02 28.04
C VAL A 734 10.88 -30.54 28.88
N VAL A 735 12.01 -29.82 28.86
CA VAL A 735 13.13 -30.10 29.76
C VAL A 735 12.73 -29.60 31.13
N LEU A 736 12.23 -30.53 31.94
CA LEU A 736 11.85 -30.25 33.30
C LEU A 736 13.09 -30.33 34.20
N PRO A 737 13.19 -29.49 35.25
CA PRO A 737 14.31 -29.54 36.19
C PRO A 737 14.44 -30.93 36.84
N ALA A 738 15.65 -31.27 37.28
CA ALA A 738 15.90 -32.48 38.05
C ALA A 738 15.10 -32.44 39.36
N ILE A 739 14.68 -33.60 39.87
CA ILE A 739 13.87 -33.67 41.10
C ILE A 739 14.62 -33.08 42.30
N GLU A 740 15.95 -33.17 42.27
CA GLU A 740 16.89 -32.62 43.24
C GLU A 740 16.83 -31.08 43.27
N ASP A 741 16.65 -30.44 42.11
CA ASP A 741 16.64 -28.98 41.91
C ASP A 741 15.26 -28.32 42.07
N LEU A 742 14.21 -29.09 42.37
CA LEU A 742 12.86 -28.55 42.60
C LEU A 742 12.84 -27.66 43.86
N SER A 743 12.25 -26.48 43.73
CA SER A 743 12.06 -25.55 44.85
C SER A 743 11.26 -26.19 45.99
N PHE A 744 11.55 -25.78 47.24
CA PHE A 744 10.82 -26.25 48.42
C PHE A 744 9.31 -26.04 48.28
N GLU A 745 8.90 -24.90 47.71
CA GLU A 745 7.51 -24.57 47.42
C GLU A 745 6.86 -25.60 46.48
N THR A 746 7.51 -25.95 45.36
CA THR A 746 6.97 -26.95 44.42
C THR A 746 6.83 -28.32 45.07
N LYS A 747 7.80 -28.75 45.88
CA LYS A 747 7.73 -30.02 46.62
C LYS A 747 6.59 -30.03 47.63
N HIS A 748 6.42 -28.94 48.37
CA HIS A 748 5.36 -28.79 49.36
C HIS A 748 3.96 -28.78 48.73
N VAL A 749 3.78 -28.04 47.63
CA VAL A 749 2.52 -27.99 46.87
C VAL A 749 2.15 -29.36 46.32
N CYS A 750 3.12 -30.10 45.77
CA CYS A 750 2.87 -31.45 45.26
C CYS A 750 2.50 -32.44 46.38
N ASP A 751 3.19 -32.37 47.52
CA ASP A 751 2.94 -33.26 48.66
C ASP A 751 1.56 -33.02 49.29
N GLN A 752 1.17 -31.75 49.45
CA GLN A 752 -0.18 -31.37 49.89
C GLN A 752 -1.25 -31.85 48.90
N PHE A 753 -1.00 -31.69 47.60
CA PHE A 753 -1.93 -32.13 46.57
C PHE A 753 -2.08 -33.65 46.55
N ILE A 754 -1.00 -34.42 46.65
CA ILE A 754 -1.02 -35.89 46.74
C ILE A 754 -1.83 -36.33 47.97
N THR A 755 -1.55 -35.75 49.13
CA THR A 755 -2.11 -36.20 50.41
C THR A 755 -3.60 -35.87 50.55
N HIS A 756 -4.05 -34.73 50.04
CA HIS A 756 -5.40 -34.22 50.34
C HIS A 756 -6.34 -34.08 49.13
N HIS A 757 -5.82 -34.06 47.90
CA HIS A 757 -6.59 -33.60 46.74
C HIS A 757 -6.52 -34.49 45.50
N LEU A 758 -5.49 -35.34 45.37
CA LEU A 758 -5.21 -36.10 44.15
C LEU A 758 -6.34 -37.05 43.74
N GLU A 759 -6.79 -37.91 44.66
CA GLU A 759 -7.83 -38.90 44.32
C GLU A 759 -9.16 -38.24 43.95
N ARG A 760 -9.59 -37.25 44.74
CA ARG A 760 -10.82 -36.48 44.48
C ARG A 760 -10.74 -35.69 43.16
N CYS A 761 -9.56 -35.15 42.83
CA CYS A 761 -9.32 -34.46 41.57
C CYS A 761 -9.39 -35.44 40.40
N ARG A 762 -8.69 -36.58 40.50
CA ARG A 762 -8.61 -37.60 39.46
C ARG A 762 -9.98 -38.15 39.12
N GLU A 763 -10.81 -38.49 40.12
CA GLU A 763 -12.18 -38.95 39.90
C GLU A 763 -13.07 -37.89 39.24
N ALA A 764 -12.87 -36.61 39.59
CA ALA A 764 -13.67 -35.52 39.04
C ALA A 764 -13.33 -35.18 37.57
N ILE A 765 -12.05 -35.17 37.20
CA ILE A 765 -11.61 -34.61 35.91
C ILE A 765 -10.99 -35.61 34.93
N ALA A 766 -10.48 -36.76 35.38
CA ALA A 766 -9.83 -37.73 34.50
C ALA A 766 -10.88 -38.63 33.84
N LYS A 767 -11.01 -38.53 32.50
CA LYS A 767 -11.96 -39.33 31.72
C LYS A 767 -11.31 -39.82 30.42
N ASP A 768 -11.76 -40.99 29.96
CA ASP A 768 -11.33 -41.52 28.67
C ASP A 768 -11.82 -40.62 27.54
N THR A 769 -10.88 -39.97 26.85
CA THR A 769 -11.18 -38.97 25.82
C THR A 769 -10.72 -39.46 24.46
N ARG A 770 -11.64 -39.48 23.49
CA ARG A 770 -11.32 -39.81 22.09
C ARG A 770 -10.89 -38.55 21.35
N TRP A 771 -9.68 -38.55 20.80
CA TRP A 771 -9.13 -37.43 20.02
C TRP A 771 -8.41 -37.94 18.78
N ARG A 772 -8.75 -37.40 17.60
CA ARG A 772 -8.18 -37.79 16.28
C ARG A 772 -8.10 -39.32 16.08
N MET A 773 -9.23 -40.00 16.22
CA MET A 773 -9.37 -41.47 16.09
C MET A 773 -8.58 -42.33 17.10
N ARG A 774 -7.88 -41.73 18.07
CA ARG A 774 -7.19 -42.45 19.16
C ARG A 774 -7.91 -42.19 20.49
N THR A 775 -8.08 -43.23 21.29
CA THR A 775 -8.66 -43.11 22.65
C THR A 775 -7.52 -42.95 23.66
N TYR A 776 -7.53 -41.84 24.39
CA TYR A 776 -6.60 -41.56 25.47
C TYR A 776 -7.29 -41.86 26.80
N LYS A 777 -6.73 -42.80 27.58
CA LYS A 777 -7.33 -43.25 28.83
C LYS A 777 -6.93 -42.35 30.00
N GLY A 778 -7.87 -42.04 30.89
CA GLY A 778 -7.60 -41.30 32.13
C GLY A 778 -6.98 -39.91 31.93
N VAL A 779 -7.39 -39.17 30.90
CA VAL A 779 -6.84 -37.83 30.57
C VAL A 779 -7.81 -36.72 30.96
N PHE A 780 -7.30 -35.51 31.10
CA PHE A 780 -8.09 -34.31 31.39
C PHE A 780 -7.58 -33.12 30.55
N ARG A 781 -8.42 -32.08 30.40
CA ARG A 781 -8.01 -30.83 29.73
C ARG A 781 -7.41 -29.86 30.73
N GLY A 782 -6.40 -29.09 30.33
CA GLY A 782 -5.77 -28.08 31.20
C GLY A 782 -6.79 -27.09 31.78
N SER A 783 -7.73 -26.64 30.96
CA SER A 783 -8.88 -25.80 31.38
C SER A 783 -9.80 -26.45 32.42
N CYS A 784 -9.95 -27.78 32.43
CA CYS A 784 -10.74 -28.47 33.45
C CYS A 784 -10.03 -28.49 34.80
N LEU A 785 -8.71 -28.70 34.81
CA LEU A 785 -7.93 -28.64 36.05
C LEU A 785 -7.93 -27.23 36.65
N VAL A 786 -7.80 -26.18 35.82
CA VAL A 786 -7.87 -24.78 36.27
C VAL A 786 -9.21 -24.48 36.95
N ARG A 787 -10.33 -24.83 36.32
CA ARG A 787 -11.66 -24.65 36.93
C ARG A 787 -11.82 -25.44 38.22
N TRP A 788 -11.31 -26.67 38.25
CA TRP A 788 -11.39 -27.51 39.43
C TRP A 788 -10.61 -26.91 40.61
N LEU A 789 -9.38 -26.44 40.38
CA LEU A 789 -8.55 -25.78 41.39
C LEU A 789 -9.21 -24.54 41.98
N ILE A 790 -9.86 -23.72 41.15
CA ILE A 790 -10.62 -22.56 41.60
C ILE A 790 -11.85 -23.00 42.41
N SER A 791 -12.60 -23.98 41.92
CA SER A 791 -13.82 -24.47 42.59
C SER A 791 -13.55 -25.10 43.96
N CYS A 792 -12.39 -25.72 44.14
CA CYS A 792 -11.96 -26.29 45.43
C CYS A 792 -11.30 -25.26 46.35
N GLY A 793 -11.15 -24.01 45.92
CA GLY A 793 -10.52 -22.93 46.69
C GLY A 793 -9.00 -23.06 46.83
N LEU A 794 -8.34 -23.87 45.99
CA LEU A 794 -6.88 -24.02 45.96
C LEU A 794 -6.17 -22.90 45.18
N ALA A 795 -6.92 -22.15 44.37
CA ALA A 795 -6.47 -20.96 43.67
C ALA A 795 -7.60 -19.92 43.65
N LYS A 796 -7.26 -18.63 43.76
CA LYS A 796 -8.22 -17.52 43.77
C LYS A 796 -8.66 -17.14 42.36
N ASP A 797 -7.70 -17.14 41.42
CA ASP A 797 -7.89 -16.70 40.05
C ASP A 797 -7.24 -17.66 39.03
N GLU A 798 -7.59 -17.52 37.76
CA GLU A 798 -7.06 -18.38 36.68
C GLU A 798 -5.53 -18.36 36.56
N SER A 799 -4.90 -17.21 36.83
CA SER A 799 -3.43 -17.09 36.80
C SER A 799 -2.76 -17.92 37.90
N GLU A 800 -3.31 -17.89 39.11
CA GLU A 800 -2.82 -18.65 40.26
C GLU A 800 -3.06 -20.16 40.04
N ALA A 801 -4.21 -20.52 39.47
CA ALA A 801 -4.51 -21.91 39.11
C ALA A 801 -3.58 -22.46 38.01
N VAL A 802 -3.20 -21.63 37.03
CA VAL A 802 -2.18 -22.00 36.04
C VAL A 802 -0.82 -22.19 36.70
N GLN A 803 -0.42 -21.30 37.60
CA GLN A 803 0.84 -21.44 38.34
C GLN A 803 0.84 -22.71 39.20
N TYR A 804 -0.25 -23.00 39.89
CA TYR A 804 -0.43 -24.24 40.66
C TYR A 804 -0.29 -25.48 39.76
N GLY A 805 -0.95 -25.49 38.60
CA GLY A 805 -0.80 -26.59 37.63
C GLY A 805 0.62 -26.71 37.05
N ARG A 806 1.38 -25.62 36.97
CA ARG A 806 2.81 -25.67 36.61
C ARG A 806 3.65 -26.35 37.69
N HIS A 807 3.41 -26.05 38.97
CA HIS A 807 4.05 -26.76 40.08
C HIS A 807 3.78 -28.26 40.03
N LEU A 808 2.53 -28.67 39.76
CA LEU A 808 2.17 -30.09 39.63
C LEU A 808 2.88 -30.78 38.45
N LEU A 809 3.08 -30.07 37.34
CA LEU A 809 3.78 -30.59 36.15
C LEU A 809 5.29 -30.70 36.40
N ASP A 810 5.88 -29.67 37.01
CA ASP A 810 7.28 -29.66 37.41
C ASP A 810 7.57 -30.76 38.45
N GLY A 811 6.67 -30.98 39.40
CA GLY A 811 6.71 -32.08 40.38
C GLY A 811 6.42 -33.47 39.82
N ARG A 812 6.21 -33.62 38.50
CA ARG A 812 5.91 -34.88 37.79
C ARG A 812 4.59 -35.57 38.15
N LEU A 813 3.69 -34.93 38.88
CA LEU A 813 2.35 -35.48 39.19
C LEU A 813 1.45 -35.50 37.95
N ILE A 814 1.61 -34.51 37.08
CA ILE A 814 0.89 -34.42 35.80
C ILE A 814 1.87 -34.29 34.65
N ALA A 815 1.49 -34.78 33.49
CA ALA A 815 2.28 -34.63 32.28
C ALA A 815 1.37 -34.35 31.08
N HIS A 816 1.84 -33.52 30.16
CA HIS A 816 1.18 -33.39 28.86
C HIS A 816 1.30 -34.74 28.14
N VAL A 817 0.24 -35.20 27.49
CA VAL A 817 0.17 -36.55 26.88
C VAL A 817 1.32 -36.83 25.90
N ASN A 818 1.85 -35.79 25.25
CA ASN A 818 2.99 -35.89 24.34
C ASN A 818 4.29 -35.27 24.89
N ASN A 819 4.36 -34.87 26.17
CA ASN A 819 5.48 -34.16 26.81
C ASN A 819 5.97 -32.89 26.08
N ALA A 820 5.18 -32.33 25.15
CA ALA A 820 5.57 -31.23 24.28
C ALA A 820 5.26 -29.81 24.80
N HIS A 821 4.41 -29.69 25.83
CA HIS A 821 3.97 -28.40 26.35
C HIS A 821 3.98 -28.39 27.88
N HIS A 822 4.37 -27.25 28.46
CA HIS A 822 4.19 -26.97 29.89
C HIS A 822 2.69 -26.71 30.19
N PHE A 823 2.32 -26.53 31.45
CA PHE A 823 0.92 -26.39 31.85
C PHE A 823 0.35 -25.02 31.44
N THR A 824 -0.83 -25.04 30.81
CA THR A 824 -1.55 -23.85 30.33
C THR A 824 -3.07 -24.03 30.48
N ASN A 825 -3.80 -22.93 30.71
CA ASN A 825 -5.26 -22.92 30.66
C ASN A 825 -5.74 -23.05 29.20
N SER A 826 -5.75 -24.28 28.68
CA SER A 826 -6.03 -24.56 27.28
C SER A 826 -6.79 -25.89 27.13
N PRO A 827 -7.33 -26.20 25.93
CA PRO A 827 -7.95 -27.49 25.66
C PRO A 827 -6.93 -28.61 25.42
N LEU A 828 -5.63 -28.40 25.71
CA LEU A 828 -4.60 -29.43 25.63
C LEU A 828 -4.86 -30.54 26.65
N LEU A 829 -4.48 -31.77 26.28
CA LEU A 829 -4.70 -32.97 27.08
C LEU A 829 -3.48 -33.28 27.97
N TYR A 830 -3.76 -33.49 29.24
CA TYR A 830 -2.80 -33.89 30.27
C TYR A 830 -3.26 -35.19 30.92
N ALA A 831 -2.33 -35.91 31.54
CA ALA A 831 -2.58 -37.12 32.28
C ALA A 831 -1.92 -37.03 33.66
N PHE A 832 -2.57 -37.62 34.66
CA PHE A 832 -1.92 -37.91 35.93
C PHE A 832 -0.91 -39.04 35.74
N LYS A 833 0.26 -38.94 36.36
CA LYS A 833 1.30 -39.96 36.29
C LYS A 833 1.19 -41.00 37.40
#